data_AF-A0A9D2I9R4-F1
#
_entry.id   AF-A0A9D2I9R4-F1
#
_cell.length_a   1.000
_cell.length_b   1.000
_cell.length_c   1.000
_cell.angle_alpha   90.00
_cell.angle_beta   90.00
_cell.angle_gamma   90.00
#
_symmetry.space_group_name_H-M   'P 1'
#
loop_
_entity.id
_entity.type
_entity.pdbx_description
1 polymer ?
#
loop_
_entity_poly.entity_id
_entity_poly.type
_entity_poly.pdbx_seq_one_letter_code
_entity_poly.pdbx_strand_id
1 'polypeptide(L)'
;MERIWIDALEFDDYGGFRRDTQFVREMGQGYLLADGVGTPAAPAAVKFSVLQKGMYRVFLRTKNWCVGYEPDGLIVEVDGKKSGHVSGMMQIPDWYFETAGDFELDAGVHTLRIYDTTGWFGRFSAVVITDDFDFCPSPEKSRWKAQRAAMKGLKDTVTDHGHYDLLIAGGGVPGVTAAVTAARHGLRVALLNDRPVLGGNGSEEGNVTLEGAAHRGYHETGVIYEIKNIRQEEKISWSDAFDRFVKKEVNITVFSNMLVDDCQCENGRIRTVHAVDTVDLTEHSFSADQFVDNTGDGWLGYYAGAYYHIGREARWEYGEDFAPEVADGNTMSGCNGGTHLETGDAFFSYCADYADEETPFIAPDWAFKLPQGEEMNRQPHTIDRGEWWLENRNDYDDLWNQEYTRDALIRVSAGFFDWLKNSWPEKERAAKLKLTGLATFNAKRESRRLIGDHVMTQNDFRLRPDFPDAVCYCGWNIDVHHIMGIFSGREGAFTCDEKIGITQLPFRCLYSKNIDNLMMAGRDISVSHIGLGPARVMLTGASMGQAVATAAVLCKKYNLDPREVGKQHMDELQQMLLKDGQSIPGCTNHDPRDLALTAVITADSWESGGRPENVINGRTRATDGGDYAWISGAPLPQSLILTLKEPREISQVRVTLDMPFARYTMGYQPMPSKDETLADFTVDICVDGEWKCVGKVKNNIQRLVVLDFTPSLASAVRINALRATAIDRAVIPEVRIY
;
A
#
# COMPACT_ATOMS: atom_id res chain seq x y z
N MET A 1 -3.73 23.63 -42.23
CA MET A 1 -3.55 22.26 -41.79
C MET A 1 -3.88 22.21 -40.32
N GLU A 2 -4.99 21.57 -40.03
CA GLU A 2 -5.53 21.34 -38.71
C GLU A 2 -4.97 20.04 -38.13
N ARG A 3 -4.61 20.07 -36.84
CA ARG A 3 -4.07 18.92 -36.10
C ARG A 3 -4.69 18.92 -34.72
N ILE A 4 -5.38 17.85 -34.39
CA ILE A 4 -6.11 17.68 -33.14
C ILE A 4 -5.52 16.50 -32.42
N TRP A 5 -5.16 16.68 -31.16
CA TRP A 5 -4.71 15.62 -30.27
C TRP A 5 -5.74 15.42 -29.17
N ILE A 6 -6.16 14.18 -28.97
CA ILE A 6 -7.10 13.78 -27.91
C ILE A 6 -6.44 12.66 -27.11
N ASP A 7 -6.16 12.90 -25.83
CA ASP A 7 -5.68 11.83 -24.95
C ASP A 7 -6.85 10.87 -24.66
N ALA A 8 -6.58 9.57 -24.51
CA ALA A 8 -7.64 8.60 -24.25
C ALA A 8 -8.44 8.91 -22.98
N LEU A 9 -7.79 9.53 -21.98
CA LEU A 9 -8.45 9.90 -20.73
C LEU A 9 -9.34 11.15 -20.84
N GLU A 10 -9.32 11.85 -21.98
CA GLU A 10 -10.21 12.99 -22.28
C GLU A 10 -11.53 12.57 -22.94
N PHE A 11 -11.75 11.27 -23.16
CA PHE A 11 -12.99 10.78 -23.72
C PHE A 11 -14.18 11.11 -22.80
N ASP A 12 -15.30 11.52 -23.41
CA ASP A 12 -16.53 11.89 -22.71
C ASP A 12 -17.20 10.67 -22.06
N ASP A 13 -17.06 9.52 -22.69
CA ASP A 13 -17.60 8.23 -22.26
C ASP A 13 -16.56 7.14 -22.56
N TYR A 14 -16.15 6.37 -21.54
CA TYR A 14 -15.22 5.26 -21.72
C TYR A 14 -15.93 3.98 -22.18
N GLY A 15 -17.26 3.96 -22.23
CA GLY A 15 -18.03 2.77 -22.56
C GLY A 15 -17.72 1.64 -21.57
N GLY A 16 -17.17 0.53 -22.09
CA GLY A 16 -16.71 -0.62 -21.29
C GLY A 16 -15.21 -0.62 -21.01
N PHE A 17 -14.46 0.39 -21.47
CA PHE A 17 -13.03 0.48 -21.20
C PHE A 17 -12.76 1.00 -19.80
N ARG A 18 -11.69 0.50 -19.16
CA ARG A 18 -11.19 1.03 -17.90
C ARG A 18 -9.96 1.90 -18.14
N ARG A 19 -9.85 2.96 -17.35
CA ARG A 19 -8.65 3.78 -17.29
C ARG A 19 -7.53 3.04 -16.56
N ASP A 20 -6.34 3.07 -17.14
CA ASP A 20 -5.13 2.58 -16.52
C ASP A 20 -4.04 3.67 -16.50
N THR A 21 -3.61 4.04 -15.30
CA THR A 21 -2.54 4.99 -15.04
C THR A 21 -1.32 4.33 -14.37
N GLN A 22 -1.30 3.00 -14.22
CA GLN A 22 -0.26 2.30 -13.42
C GLN A 22 1.13 2.51 -14.02
N PHE A 23 1.19 2.61 -15.34
CA PHE A 23 2.44 2.59 -16.09
C PHE A 23 2.77 3.94 -16.74
N VAL A 24 2.21 5.06 -16.25
CA VAL A 24 2.50 6.41 -16.80
C VAL A 24 4.01 6.70 -16.82
N ARG A 25 4.77 6.23 -15.82
CA ARG A 25 6.24 6.36 -15.81
C ARG A 25 6.87 5.76 -17.06
N GLU A 26 6.52 4.53 -17.40
CA GLU A 26 7.03 3.80 -18.55
C GLU A 26 6.46 4.43 -19.84
N MET A 27 5.15 4.49 -19.94
CA MET A 27 4.39 4.78 -21.18
C MET A 27 4.32 6.25 -21.54
N GLY A 28 4.57 7.11 -20.56
CA GLY A 28 4.50 8.56 -20.67
C GLY A 28 3.11 9.16 -20.52
N GLN A 29 2.06 8.33 -20.50
CA GLN A 29 0.66 8.72 -20.31
C GLN A 29 -0.20 7.54 -19.90
N GLY A 30 -1.37 7.80 -19.31
CA GLY A 30 -2.40 6.79 -19.08
C GLY A 30 -3.13 6.39 -20.37
N TYR A 31 -3.91 5.31 -20.30
CA TYR A 31 -4.62 4.76 -21.45
C TYR A 31 -5.97 4.12 -21.05
N LEU A 32 -6.78 3.81 -22.05
CA LEU A 32 -8.01 3.03 -21.89
C LEU A 32 -7.77 1.57 -22.30
N LEU A 33 -8.34 0.64 -21.52
CA LEU A 33 -8.12 -0.80 -21.60
C LEU A 33 -9.46 -1.56 -21.60
N ALA A 34 -9.69 -2.43 -22.58
CA ALA A 34 -10.84 -3.34 -22.62
C ALA A 34 -10.55 -4.61 -21.79
N ASP A 35 -10.74 -4.56 -20.48
CA ASP A 35 -10.34 -5.64 -19.56
C ASP A 35 -11.39 -6.75 -19.35
N GLY A 36 -12.08 -7.10 -20.44
CA GLY A 36 -13.04 -8.19 -20.49
C GLY A 36 -12.39 -9.58 -20.53
N VAL A 37 -13.25 -10.60 -20.68
CA VAL A 37 -12.85 -12.01 -20.85
C VAL A 37 -13.47 -12.61 -22.11
N GLY A 38 -13.19 -11.98 -23.25
CA GLY A 38 -13.69 -12.41 -24.57
C GLY A 38 -15.08 -11.90 -24.92
N THR A 39 -15.54 -10.84 -24.24
CA THR A 39 -16.74 -10.08 -24.64
C THR A 39 -16.32 -8.66 -24.96
N PRO A 40 -16.57 -8.15 -26.18
CA PRO A 40 -16.18 -6.81 -26.56
C PRO A 40 -16.75 -5.74 -25.62
N ALA A 41 -15.91 -4.81 -25.19
CA ALA A 41 -16.28 -3.64 -24.43
C ALA A 41 -17.23 -2.74 -25.23
N ALA A 42 -18.16 -2.08 -24.51
CA ALA A 42 -18.94 -1.00 -25.11
C ALA A 42 -17.98 0.11 -25.59
N PRO A 43 -18.28 0.78 -26.72
CA PRO A 43 -17.33 1.68 -27.35
C PRO A 43 -17.08 2.93 -26.50
N ALA A 44 -15.82 3.35 -26.42
CA ALA A 44 -15.47 4.66 -25.89
C ALA A 44 -15.84 5.74 -26.91
N ALA A 45 -16.34 6.90 -26.47
CA ALA A 45 -16.77 7.99 -27.34
C ALA A 45 -16.22 9.36 -26.89
N VAL A 46 -15.91 10.19 -27.87
CA VAL A 46 -15.50 11.59 -27.65
C VAL A 46 -16.02 12.48 -28.77
N LYS A 47 -16.35 13.73 -28.42
CA LYS A 47 -16.65 14.77 -29.40
C LYS A 47 -15.40 15.56 -29.74
N PHE A 48 -15.23 15.86 -31.02
CA PHE A 48 -14.19 16.76 -31.51
C PHE A 48 -14.76 17.71 -32.55
N SER A 49 -14.07 18.81 -32.83
CA SER A 49 -14.49 19.77 -33.85
C SER A 49 -13.40 19.95 -34.89
N VAL A 50 -13.79 20.08 -36.15
CA VAL A 50 -12.89 20.49 -37.24
C VAL A 50 -13.34 21.84 -37.80
N LEU A 51 -12.39 22.68 -38.17
CA LEU A 51 -12.63 24.07 -38.61
C LEU A 51 -13.02 24.15 -40.09
N GLN A 52 -12.62 23.17 -40.90
CA GLN A 52 -12.83 23.20 -42.35
C GLN A 52 -13.32 21.84 -42.86
N LYS A 53 -14.20 21.88 -43.86
CA LYS A 53 -14.59 20.67 -44.60
C LYS A 53 -13.38 20.09 -45.31
N GLY A 54 -13.15 18.79 -45.21
CA GLY A 54 -12.02 18.14 -45.84
C GLY A 54 -11.94 16.65 -45.58
N MET A 55 -10.89 16.03 -46.13
CA MET A 55 -10.51 14.67 -45.76
C MET A 55 -9.57 14.75 -44.56
N TYR A 56 -9.86 13.97 -43.51
CA TYR A 56 -9.05 13.90 -42.30
C TYR A 56 -8.56 12.48 -42.09
N ARG A 57 -7.28 12.34 -41.79
CA ARG A 57 -6.67 11.10 -41.33
C ARG A 57 -6.77 11.01 -39.81
N VAL A 58 -7.20 9.85 -39.32
CA VAL A 58 -7.18 9.49 -37.91
C VAL A 58 -6.03 8.53 -37.64
N PHE A 59 -5.17 8.88 -36.71
CA PHE A 59 -4.18 7.99 -36.12
C PHE A 59 -4.63 7.55 -34.74
N LEU A 60 -4.36 6.29 -34.39
CA LEU A 60 -4.59 5.74 -33.06
C LEU A 60 -3.25 5.29 -32.47
N ARG A 61 -2.98 5.64 -31.21
CA ARG A 61 -1.83 5.13 -30.46
C ARG A 61 -2.23 3.87 -29.71
N THR A 62 -1.79 2.72 -30.18
CA THR A 62 -2.16 1.39 -29.66
C THR A 62 -0.91 0.59 -29.29
N LYS A 63 -1.14 -0.61 -28.73
CA LYS A 63 -0.11 -1.62 -28.51
C LYS A 63 -0.73 -3.01 -28.71
N ASN A 64 -0.02 -3.88 -29.42
CA ASN A 64 -0.28 -5.31 -29.31
C ASN A 64 0.37 -5.81 -28.03
N TRP A 65 -0.44 -6.11 -27.03
CA TRP A 65 0.02 -6.49 -25.70
C TRP A 65 0.59 -7.91 -25.62
N CYS A 66 0.37 -8.73 -26.65
CA CYS A 66 0.86 -10.10 -26.72
C CYS A 66 1.43 -10.41 -28.12
N VAL A 67 2.58 -9.81 -28.44
CA VAL A 67 3.29 -10.07 -29.71
C VAL A 67 3.52 -11.57 -29.92
N GLY A 68 3.30 -12.01 -31.16
CA GLY A 68 3.19 -13.41 -31.56
C GLY A 68 1.73 -13.87 -31.70
N TYR A 69 0.78 -13.10 -31.19
CA TYR A 69 -0.65 -13.35 -31.23
C TYR A 69 -1.41 -12.10 -31.69
N GLU A 70 -2.70 -12.27 -31.95
CA GLU A 70 -3.66 -11.20 -32.24
C GLU A 70 -4.81 -11.30 -31.23
N PRO A 71 -4.55 -11.03 -29.94
CA PRO A 71 -5.53 -11.27 -28.88
C PRO A 71 -6.78 -10.38 -29.05
N ASP A 72 -6.60 -9.15 -29.52
CA ASP A 72 -7.65 -8.14 -29.70
C ASP A 72 -7.24 -7.06 -30.71
N GLY A 73 -8.20 -6.22 -31.11
CA GLY A 73 -8.00 -5.05 -31.95
C GLY A 73 -9.10 -4.01 -31.78
N LEU A 74 -8.87 -2.82 -32.35
CA LEU A 74 -9.70 -1.64 -32.19
C LEU A 74 -10.18 -1.09 -33.54
N ILE A 75 -11.46 -0.73 -33.63
CA ILE A 75 -12.06 -0.12 -34.82
C ILE A 75 -12.51 1.30 -34.49
N VAL A 76 -12.08 2.27 -35.30
CA VAL A 76 -12.50 3.67 -35.18
C VAL A 76 -13.78 3.90 -35.95
N GLU A 77 -14.71 4.66 -35.41
CA GLU A 77 -15.90 5.16 -36.11
C GLU A 77 -15.95 6.68 -36.00
N VAL A 78 -16.30 7.37 -37.09
CA VAL A 78 -16.63 8.79 -37.07
C VAL A 78 -18.01 8.99 -37.70
N ASP A 79 -18.93 9.60 -36.95
CA ASP A 79 -20.32 9.87 -37.34
C ASP A 79 -21.06 8.66 -37.96
N GLY A 80 -20.89 7.48 -37.36
CA GLY A 80 -21.54 6.24 -37.80
C GLY A 80 -20.82 5.52 -38.95
N LYS A 81 -19.71 6.07 -39.47
CA LYS A 81 -18.86 5.40 -40.46
C LYS A 81 -17.66 4.76 -39.77
N LYS A 82 -17.57 3.43 -39.80
CA LYS A 82 -16.42 2.67 -39.26
C LYS A 82 -15.23 2.68 -40.21
N SER A 83 -14.02 2.63 -39.66
CA SER A 83 -12.80 2.32 -40.39
C SER A 83 -12.87 0.89 -40.92
N GLY A 84 -12.27 0.66 -42.09
CA GLY A 84 -12.01 -0.69 -42.60
C GLY A 84 -10.76 -1.34 -42.00
N HIS A 85 -10.01 -0.58 -41.18
CA HIS A 85 -8.77 -1.02 -40.55
C HIS A 85 -9.01 -1.38 -39.08
N VAL A 86 -8.38 -2.47 -38.63
CA VAL A 86 -8.36 -2.91 -37.23
C VAL A 86 -6.99 -2.57 -36.65
N SER A 87 -6.98 -1.66 -35.70
CA SER A 87 -5.79 -1.18 -35.00
C SER A 87 -5.41 -2.09 -33.81
N GLY A 88 -4.19 -2.02 -33.31
CA GLY A 88 -3.72 -2.74 -32.12
C GLY A 88 -3.14 -4.12 -32.38
N MET A 89 -3.02 -4.54 -33.65
CA MET A 89 -2.58 -5.88 -34.05
C MET A 89 -1.15 -5.97 -34.61
N MET A 90 -0.43 -4.84 -34.75
CA MET A 90 0.95 -4.89 -35.27
C MET A 90 1.86 -5.71 -34.35
N GLN A 91 2.76 -6.48 -34.96
CA GLN A 91 3.72 -7.33 -34.26
C GLN A 91 4.93 -6.53 -33.77
N ILE A 92 4.65 -5.48 -33.00
CA ILE A 92 5.60 -4.54 -32.41
C ILE A 92 5.36 -4.54 -30.90
N PRO A 93 6.41 -4.75 -30.06
CA PRO A 93 6.24 -4.88 -28.61
C PRO A 93 5.96 -3.54 -27.90
N ASP A 94 6.35 -2.43 -28.52
CA ASP A 94 6.16 -1.09 -27.98
C ASP A 94 4.86 -0.43 -28.45
N TRP A 95 4.48 0.66 -27.80
CA TRP A 95 3.38 1.51 -28.25
C TRP A 95 3.73 2.21 -29.57
N TYR A 96 2.80 2.22 -30.51
CA TYR A 96 2.98 2.82 -31.83
C TYR A 96 1.76 3.62 -32.25
N PHE A 97 1.95 4.51 -33.22
CA PHE A 97 0.87 5.17 -33.94
C PHE A 97 0.62 4.45 -35.26
N GLU A 98 -0.64 4.19 -35.56
CA GLU A 98 -1.05 3.64 -36.85
C GLU A 98 -2.19 4.46 -37.44
N THR A 99 -2.31 4.43 -38.77
CA THR A 99 -3.45 5.03 -39.47
C THR A 99 -4.68 4.17 -39.24
N ALA A 100 -5.63 4.68 -38.47
CA ALA A 100 -6.90 4.01 -38.21
C ALA A 100 -7.90 4.19 -39.38
N GLY A 101 -7.81 5.29 -40.13
CA GLY A 101 -8.63 5.49 -41.33
C GLY A 101 -8.72 6.95 -41.76
N ASP A 102 -9.22 7.15 -42.97
CA ASP A 102 -9.45 8.47 -43.56
C ASP A 102 -10.97 8.74 -43.67
N PHE A 103 -11.42 9.91 -43.20
CA PHE A 103 -12.82 10.30 -43.10
C PHE A 103 -13.06 11.66 -43.75
N GLU A 104 -14.13 11.77 -44.56
CA GLU A 104 -14.58 13.06 -45.08
C GLU A 104 -15.46 13.71 -44.03
N LEU A 105 -15.07 14.90 -43.56
CA LEU A 105 -15.73 15.63 -42.49
C LEU A 105 -16.18 17.00 -43.00
N ASP A 106 -17.39 17.43 -42.63
CA ASP A 106 -17.84 18.81 -42.77
C ASP A 106 -17.25 19.69 -41.66
N ALA A 107 -17.26 21.02 -41.79
CA ALA A 107 -16.85 21.89 -40.68
C ALA A 107 -17.89 21.81 -39.54
N GLY A 108 -17.45 21.53 -38.31
CA GLY A 108 -18.35 21.40 -37.17
C GLY A 108 -17.91 20.35 -36.15
N VAL A 109 -18.87 19.94 -35.31
CA VAL A 109 -18.68 18.94 -34.24
C VAL A 109 -19.00 17.55 -34.79
N HIS A 110 -18.10 16.60 -34.51
CA HIS A 110 -18.21 15.19 -34.87
C HIS A 110 -18.12 14.29 -33.64
N THR A 111 -18.62 13.07 -33.76
CA THR A 111 -18.47 12.04 -32.73
C THR A 111 -17.53 10.96 -33.22
N LEU A 112 -16.44 10.74 -32.50
CA LEU A 112 -15.53 9.61 -32.67
C LEU A 112 -15.87 8.52 -31.66
N ARG A 113 -15.90 7.27 -32.11
CA ARG A 113 -16.02 6.09 -31.24
C ARG A 113 -14.90 5.09 -31.50
N ILE A 114 -14.48 4.38 -30.46
CA ILE A 114 -13.51 3.29 -30.55
C ILE A 114 -14.17 2.02 -30.04
N TYR A 115 -14.24 1.03 -30.93
CA TYR A 115 -14.82 -0.28 -30.66
C TYR A 115 -13.72 -1.29 -30.38
N ASP A 116 -13.85 -2.00 -29.28
CA ASP A 116 -13.18 -3.28 -29.04
C ASP A 116 -13.79 -4.36 -29.96
N THR A 117 -12.96 -5.30 -30.42
CA THR A 117 -13.37 -6.36 -31.35
C THR A 117 -13.50 -7.73 -30.69
N THR A 118 -12.74 -8.02 -29.63
CA THR A 118 -12.73 -9.36 -29.02
C THR A 118 -12.98 -9.35 -27.52
N GLY A 119 -12.68 -8.27 -26.79
CA GLY A 119 -12.78 -8.26 -25.32
C GLY A 119 -11.56 -8.82 -24.62
N TRP A 120 -10.37 -8.72 -25.23
CA TRP A 120 -9.12 -9.25 -24.69
C TRP A 120 -8.04 -8.16 -24.62
N PHE A 121 -8.23 -7.18 -23.75
CA PHE A 121 -7.22 -6.19 -23.38
C PHE A 121 -6.72 -5.30 -24.53
N GLY A 122 -7.55 -5.09 -25.56
CA GLY A 122 -7.38 -4.02 -26.53
C GLY A 122 -7.24 -2.67 -25.84
N ARG A 123 -6.31 -1.84 -26.31
CA ARG A 123 -5.94 -0.60 -25.60
C ARG A 123 -5.48 0.51 -26.53
N PHE A 124 -5.78 1.74 -26.14
CA PHE A 124 -5.32 2.94 -26.83
C PHE A 124 -5.07 4.08 -25.85
N SER A 125 -4.12 4.94 -26.19
CA SER A 125 -3.69 6.02 -25.30
C SER A 125 -3.89 7.42 -25.88
N ALA A 126 -4.00 7.56 -27.21
CA ALA A 126 -4.29 8.85 -27.85
C ALA A 126 -4.89 8.65 -29.26
N VAL A 127 -5.63 9.66 -29.70
CA VAL A 127 -6.12 9.84 -31.07
C VAL A 127 -5.54 11.12 -31.65
N VAL A 128 -5.02 11.07 -32.88
CA VAL A 128 -4.56 12.27 -33.61
C VAL A 128 -5.33 12.39 -34.91
N ILE A 129 -5.93 13.55 -35.15
CA ILE A 129 -6.77 13.82 -36.32
C ILE A 129 -6.16 14.97 -37.10
N THR A 130 -5.96 14.81 -38.41
CA THR A 130 -5.34 15.87 -39.23
C THR A 130 -5.77 15.84 -40.70
N ASP A 131 -5.79 17.01 -41.33
CA ASP A 131 -5.92 17.20 -42.79
C ASP A 131 -4.54 17.22 -43.50
N ASP A 132 -3.44 17.08 -42.74
CA ASP A 132 -2.06 17.03 -43.25
C ASP A 132 -1.63 15.57 -43.48
N PHE A 133 -1.71 15.13 -44.72
CA PHE A 133 -1.37 13.75 -45.10
C PHE A 133 0.13 13.45 -45.11
N ASP A 134 0.98 14.48 -45.01
CA ASP A 134 2.44 14.33 -44.86
C ASP A 134 2.85 14.22 -43.37
N PHE A 135 1.94 14.53 -42.44
CA PHE A 135 2.18 14.39 -41.01
C PHE A 135 2.08 12.94 -40.55
N CYS A 136 3.04 12.52 -39.73
CA CYS A 136 3.01 11.26 -39.01
C CYS A 136 3.43 11.49 -37.53
N PRO A 137 2.61 11.08 -36.55
CA PRO A 137 3.02 11.15 -35.15
C PRO A 137 4.26 10.29 -34.90
N SER A 138 5.16 10.77 -34.04
CA SER A 138 6.36 9.98 -33.70
C SER A 138 6.02 8.91 -32.66
N PRO A 139 6.57 7.70 -32.73
CA PRO A 139 6.49 6.75 -31.63
C PRO A 139 7.45 7.10 -30.47
N GLU A 140 8.46 7.96 -30.70
CA GLU A 140 9.45 8.35 -29.69
C GLU A 140 8.81 9.22 -28.59
N LYS A 141 8.95 8.81 -27.33
CA LYS A 141 8.33 9.44 -26.15
C LYS A 141 8.54 10.95 -26.07
N SER A 142 9.77 11.41 -26.22
CA SER A 142 10.14 12.83 -26.19
C SER A 142 9.43 13.62 -27.29
N ARG A 143 9.38 13.07 -28.52
CA ARG A 143 8.84 13.74 -29.70
C ARG A 143 7.33 13.79 -29.68
N TRP A 144 6.65 12.71 -29.32
CA TRP A 144 5.18 12.74 -29.29
C TRP A 144 4.68 13.59 -28.14
N LYS A 145 5.38 13.65 -26.99
CA LYS A 145 5.06 14.60 -25.92
C LYS A 145 5.16 16.05 -26.41
N ALA A 146 6.21 16.39 -27.16
CA ALA A 146 6.35 17.72 -27.77
C ALA A 146 5.26 18.01 -28.82
N GLN A 147 4.89 17.02 -29.64
CA GLN A 147 3.78 17.12 -30.60
C GLN A 147 2.45 17.36 -29.89
N ARG A 148 2.16 16.59 -28.84
CA ARG A 148 0.98 16.75 -27.96
C ARG A 148 0.92 18.16 -27.39
N ALA A 149 2.00 18.62 -26.76
CA ALA A 149 2.06 19.96 -26.16
C ALA A 149 1.80 21.06 -27.19
N ALA A 150 2.41 20.96 -28.38
CA ALA A 150 2.22 21.92 -29.46
C ALA A 150 0.77 21.93 -30.00
N MET A 151 0.14 20.77 -30.19
CA MET A 151 -1.23 20.66 -30.70
C MET A 151 -2.28 21.12 -29.68
N LYS A 152 -2.04 20.85 -28.40
CA LYS A 152 -2.93 21.23 -27.30
C LYS A 152 -2.69 22.65 -26.79
N GLY A 153 -1.67 23.34 -27.30
CA GLY A 153 -1.28 24.68 -26.83
C GLY A 153 -0.88 24.70 -25.35
N LEU A 154 -0.33 23.59 -24.85
CA LEU A 154 0.09 23.49 -23.45
C LEU A 154 1.30 24.36 -23.22
N LYS A 155 1.30 25.08 -22.09
CA LYS A 155 2.47 25.84 -21.65
C LYS A 155 3.40 24.91 -20.89
N ASP A 156 4.69 25.10 -21.11
CA ASP A 156 5.74 24.46 -20.32
C ASP A 156 5.85 25.18 -18.97
N THR A 157 4.90 24.88 -18.08
CA THR A 157 4.81 25.49 -16.74
C THR A 157 4.72 24.43 -15.68
N VAL A 158 5.70 24.42 -14.79
CA VAL A 158 5.69 23.59 -13.57
C VAL A 158 4.94 24.34 -12.48
N THR A 159 3.92 23.72 -11.89
CA THR A 159 3.18 24.27 -10.75
C THR A 159 3.96 24.04 -9.47
N ASP A 160 4.38 25.12 -8.80
CA ASP A 160 5.06 25.07 -7.50
C ASP A 160 4.05 25.04 -6.35
N HIS A 161 4.08 23.98 -5.55
CA HIS A 161 3.23 23.80 -4.35
C HIS A 161 3.88 24.31 -3.06
N GLY A 162 5.09 24.86 -3.16
CA GLY A 162 5.82 25.48 -2.07
C GLY A 162 6.50 24.49 -1.12
N HIS A 163 6.61 24.91 0.14
CA HIS A 163 7.42 24.24 1.15
C HIS A 163 6.59 23.56 2.25
N TYR A 164 7.05 22.39 2.66
CA TYR A 164 6.47 21.51 3.69
C TYR A 164 7.52 21.10 4.71
N ASP A 165 7.08 20.66 5.90
CA ASP A 165 8.04 20.10 6.87
C ASP A 165 8.46 18.68 6.48
N LEU A 166 7.51 17.92 5.93
CA LEU A 166 7.69 16.52 5.52
C LEU A 166 6.98 16.27 4.20
N LEU A 167 7.72 15.73 3.22
CA LEU A 167 7.13 15.17 2.00
C LEU A 167 7.19 13.64 2.04
N ILE A 168 6.05 13.01 1.80
CA ILE A 168 5.90 11.56 1.73
C ILE A 168 5.55 11.20 0.29
N ALA A 169 6.45 10.48 -0.38
CA ALA A 169 6.24 10.00 -1.75
C ALA A 169 5.67 8.58 -1.71
N GLY A 170 4.36 8.43 -1.90
CA GLY A 170 3.63 7.18 -1.93
C GLY A 170 2.53 7.11 -0.87
N GLY A 171 1.27 6.96 -1.31
CA GLY A 171 0.09 6.86 -0.44
C GLY A 171 -0.27 5.43 -0.04
N GLY A 172 0.72 4.52 0.00
CA GLY A 172 0.56 3.17 0.52
C GLY A 172 0.26 3.14 2.03
N VAL A 173 -0.03 1.96 2.59
CA VAL A 173 -0.21 1.75 4.04
C VAL A 173 0.86 2.47 4.89
N PRO A 174 2.19 2.31 4.65
CA PRO A 174 3.22 3.04 5.41
C PRO A 174 3.15 4.56 5.24
N GLY A 175 2.84 5.06 4.05
CA GLY A 175 2.77 6.49 3.77
C GLY A 175 1.58 7.17 4.46
N VAL A 176 0.44 6.49 4.54
CA VAL A 176 -0.74 6.98 5.28
C VAL A 176 -0.47 7.06 6.78
N THR A 177 0.12 6.02 7.39
CA THR A 177 0.42 6.06 8.83
C THR A 177 1.50 7.08 9.15
N ALA A 178 2.48 7.27 8.26
CA ALA A 178 3.47 8.34 8.37
C ALA A 178 2.80 9.72 8.33
N ALA A 179 1.94 9.98 7.35
CA ALA A 179 1.29 11.28 7.19
C ALA A 179 0.41 11.64 8.39
N VAL A 180 -0.42 10.71 8.85
CA VAL A 180 -1.28 10.89 10.03
C VAL A 180 -0.46 11.14 11.29
N THR A 181 0.61 10.35 11.51
CA THR A 181 1.49 10.53 12.68
C THR A 181 2.15 11.91 12.67
N ALA A 182 2.78 12.29 11.56
CA ALA A 182 3.48 13.57 11.42
C ALA A 182 2.53 14.76 11.63
N ALA A 183 1.33 14.71 11.05
CA ALA A 183 0.34 15.77 11.16
C ALA A 183 -0.21 15.95 12.58
N ARG A 184 -0.44 14.85 13.31
CA ARG A 184 -0.85 14.87 14.73
C ARG A 184 0.20 15.50 15.65
N HIS A 185 1.48 15.40 15.27
CA HIS A 185 2.59 16.08 15.94
C HIS A 185 2.89 17.49 15.39
N GLY A 186 2.03 18.01 14.52
CA GLY A 186 2.07 19.40 14.07
C GLY A 186 2.99 19.67 12.88
N LEU A 187 3.48 18.65 12.17
CA LEU A 187 4.18 18.85 10.90
C LEU A 187 3.17 19.17 9.79
N ARG A 188 3.52 20.11 8.91
CA ARG A 188 2.84 20.34 7.63
C ARG A 188 3.34 19.30 6.62
N VAL A 189 2.43 18.44 6.15
CA VAL A 189 2.75 17.25 5.36
C VAL A 189 2.22 17.37 3.93
N ALA A 190 3.07 17.04 2.95
CA ALA A 190 2.65 16.72 1.58
C ALA A 190 2.66 15.21 1.38
N LEU A 191 1.50 14.61 1.11
CA LEU A 191 1.36 13.19 0.77
C LEU A 191 1.09 13.05 -0.73
N LEU A 192 2.11 12.66 -1.49
CA LEU A 192 2.00 12.42 -2.94
C LEU A 192 1.64 10.96 -3.19
N ASN A 193 0.59 10.71 -3.97
CA ASN A 193 0.17 9.37 -4.35
C ASN A 193 -0.09 9.35 -5.84
N ASP A 194 0.55 8.45 -6.58
CA ASP A 194 0.46 8.35 -8.04
C ASP A 194 -0.90 7.83 -8.53
N ARG A 195 -1.78 7.43 -7.60
CA ARG A 195 -3.12 6.89 -7.84
C ARG A 195 -4.23 7.78 -7.27
N PRO A 196 -5.49 7.58 -7.69
CA PRO A 196 -6.61 8.33 -7.13
C PRO A 196 -6.94 7.93 -5.68
N VAL A 197 -6.58 6.71 -5.26
CA VAL A 197 -6.94 6.15 -3.95
C VAL A 197 -5.73 5.76 -3.12
N LEU A 198 -5.88 5.87 -1.80
CA LEU A 198 -4.85 5.52 -0.82
C LEU A 198 -4.88 4.02 -0.48
N GLY A 199 -3.75 3.50 -0.02
CA GLY A 199 -3.59 2.11 0.46
C GLY A 199 -2.56 1.29 -0.32
N GLY A 200 -2.09 1.77 -1.48
CA GLY A 200 -1.11 1.06 -2.31
C GLY A 200 -1.62 -0.32 -2.72
N ASN A 201 -0.82 -1.37 -2.57
CA ASN A 201 -1.26 -2.76 -2.83
C ASN A 201 -2.50 -3.18 -2.00
N GLY A 202 -2.72 -2.58 -0.83
CA GLY A 202 -3.88 -2.85 0.02
C GLY A 202 -5.08 -1.94 -0.25
N SER A 203 -5.03 -1.10 -1.29
CA SER A 203 -6.18 -0.30 -1.74
C SER A 203 -7.26 -1.19 -2.37
N GLU A 204 -8.40 -0.60 -2.70
CA GLU A 204 -9.45 -1.25 -3.50
C GLU A 204 -9.03 -1.59 -4.95
N GLU A 205 -7.88 -1.09 -5.42
CA GLU A 205 -7.32 -1.44 -6.73
C GLU A 205 -6.48 -2.73 -6.64
N GLY A 206 -5.64 -2.84 -5.60
CA GLY A 206 -4.72 -3.98 -5.43
C GLY A 206 -5.27 -5.13 -4.58
N ASN A 207 -6.17 -4.84 -3.64
CA ASN A 207 -6.88 -5.78 -2.79
C ASN A 207 -6.00 -6.77 -1.99
N VAL A 208 -4.70 -6.49 -1.84
CA VAL A 208 -3.82 -7.32 -1.01
C VAL A 208 -4.26 -7.20 0.45
N THR A 209 -4.48 -8.34 1.10
CA THR A 209 -4.87 -8.38 2.51
C THR A 209 -3.78 -7.80 3.41
N LEU A 210 -4.16 -6.88 4.30
CA LEU A 210 -3.27 -6.30 5.30
C LEU A 210 -2.96 -7.29 6.42
N GLU A 211 -1.91 -8.08 6.21
CA GLU A 211 -1.31 -8.96 7.21
C GLU A 211 -0.15 -8.27 7.95
N GLY A 212 0.32 -8.90 9.03
CA GLY A 212 1.38 -8.42 9.91
C GLY A 212 2.02 -9.59 10.63
N ALA A 213 2.58 -9.40 11.83
CA ALA A 213 3.18 -10.49 12.58
C ALA A 213 2.26 -11.73 12.75
N ALA A 214 2.70 -12.91 12.32
CA ALA A 214 1.97 -14.18 12.40
C ALA A 214 2.24 -14.96 13.71
N HIS A 215 2.44 -14.24 14.81
CA HIS A 215 2.75 -14.81 16.11
C HIS A 215 1.60 -14.61 17.09
N ARG A 216 1.34 -15.64 17.90
CA ARG A 216 0.39 -15.57 19.00
C ARG A 216 0.71 -14.37 19.89
N GLY A 217 -0.28 -13.51 20.10
CA GLY A 217 -0.16 -12.34 20.97
C GLY A 217 0.58 -11.13 20.38
N TYR A 218 0.98 -11.16 19.11
CA TYR A 218 1.62 -10.02 18.46
C TYR A 218 0.82 -9.56 17.25
N HIS A 219 0.42 -8.29 17.30
CA HIS A 219 -0.19 -7.56 16.19
C HIS A 219 0.33 -6.13 16.21
N GLU A 220 0.60 -5.55 15.05
CA GLU A 220 1.05 -4.17 14.92
C GLU A 220 -0.01 -3.21 15.47
N THR A 221 0.42 -2.33 16.37
CA THR A 221 -0.41 -1.33 17.05
C THR A 221 -0.03 0.09 16.62
N GLY A 222 -0.71 1.09 17.17
CA GLY A 222 -0.57 2.49 16.76
C GLY A 222 -1.63 2.90 15.74
N VAL A 223 -1.30 3.85 14.87
CA VAL A 223 -2.23 4.48 13.92
C VAL A 223 -2.91 3.45 13.01
N ILE A 224 -2.18 2.43 12.55
CA ILE A 224 -2.76 1.39 11.68
C ILE A 224 -3.89 0.62 12.36
N TYR A 225 -3.77 0.41 13.68
CA TYR A 225 -4.77 -0.28 14.45
C TYR A 225 -6.04 0.58 14.60
N GLU A 226 -5.87 1.90 14.76
CA GLU A 226 -7.00 2.84 14.77
C GLU A 226 -7.80 2.80 13.46
N ILE A 227 -7.09 2.89 12.33
CA ILE A 227 -7.66 2.85 10.99
C ILE A 227 -8.44 1.55 10.79
N LYS A 228 -7.82 0.43 11.18
CA LYS A 228 -8.45 -0.87 11.04
C LYS A 228 -9.72 -1.02 11.87
N ASN A 229 -9.74 -0.57 13.12
CA ASN A 229 -10.93 -0.67 13.97
C ASN A 229 -12.10 0.09 13.33
N ILE A 230 -11.83 1.28 12.78
CA ILE A 230 -12.84 2.05 12.04
C ILE A 230 -13.30 1.30 10.80
N ARG A 231 -12.38 0.73 10.01
CA ARG A 231 -12.73 -0.08 8.83
C ARG A 231 -13.68 -1.22 9.20
N GLN A 232 -13.36 -1.96 10.26
CA GLN A 232 -14.15 -3.11 10.71
C GLN A 232 -15.49 -2.70 11.28
N GLU A 233 -15.54 -1.65 12.10
CA GLU A 233 -16.77 -1.14 12.71
C GLU A 233 -17.75 -0.65 11.66
N GLU A 234 -17.25 0.11 10.69
CA GLU A 234 -18.07 0.77 9.68
C GLU A 234 -18.25 -0.07 8.41
N LYS A 235 -17.56 -1.21 8.31
CA LYS A 235 -17.61 -2.14 7.17
C LYS A 235 -17.33 -1.45 5.83
N ILE A 236 -16.29 -0.61 5.81
CA ILE A 236 -15.85 0.15 4.63
C ILE A 236 -14.58 -0.46 4.00
N SER A 237 -14.20 0.01 2.81
CA SER A 237 -12.95 -0.40 2.16
C SER A 237 -11.73 0.09 2.95
N TRP A 238 -10.55 -0.47 2.66
CA TRP A 238 -9.30 0.06 3.22
C TRP A 238 -9.03 1.48 2.75
N SER A 239 -9.24 1.76 1.46
CA SER A 239 -9.05 3.09 0.88
C SER A 239 -9.94 4.14 1.55
N ASP A 240 -11.21 3.83 1.81
CA ASP A 240 -12.12 4.72 2.54
C ASP A 240 -11.65 4.95 3.98
N ALA A 241 -11.18 3.91 4.66
CA ALA A 241 -10.67 4.02 6.02
C ALA A 241 -9.42 4.91 6.08
N PHE A 242 -8.49 4.77 5.13
CA PHE A 242 -7.32 5.63 5.02
C PHE A 242 -7.70 7.08 4.73
N ASP A 243 -8.56 7.30 3.75
CA ASP A 243 -9.03 8.63 3.35
C ASP A 243 -9.70 9.38 4.52
N ARG A 244 -10.52 8.68 5.31
CA ARG A 244 -11.15 9.26 6.52
C ARG A 244 -10.15 9.72 7.56
N PHE A 245 -9.06 9.00 7.76
CA PHE A 245 -8.04 9.41 8.72
C PHE A 245 -7.24 10.60 8.19
N VAL A 246 -6.83 10.55 6.93
CA VAL A 246 -6.07 11.64 6.33
C VAL A 246 -6.88 12.94 6.28
N LYS A 247 -8.17 12.88 5.90
CA LYS A 247 -9.07 14.06 5.87
C LYS A 247 -9.36 14.66 7.24
N LYS A 248 -9.18 13.92 8.34
CA LYS A 248 -9.35 14.44 9.70
C LYS A 248 -8.19 15.33 10.13
N GLU A 249 -7.00 15.12 9.56
CA GLU A 249 -5.79 15.81 9.98
C GLU A 249 -5.56 17.07 9.13
N VAL A 250 -5.75 18.25 9.73
CA VAL A 250 -5.71 19.55 9.03
C VAL A 250 -4.35 19.92 8.44
N ASN A 251 -3.27 19.27 8.90
CA ASN A 251 -1.91 19.56 8.45
C ASN A 251 -1.47 18.70 7.25
N ILE A 252 -2.33 17.81 6.72
CA ILE A 252 -2.02 16.98 5.55
C ILE A 252 -2.61 17.62 4.30
N THR A 253 -1.79 17.80 3.27
CA THR A 253 -2.25 18.03 1.90
C THR A 253 -2.03 16.76 1.09
N VAL A 254 -3.11 16.17 0.57
CA VAL A 254 -3.05 14.98 -0.29
C VAL A 254 -3.02 15.41 -1.75
N PHE A 255 -2.05 14.87 -2.47
CA PHE A 255 -1.85 15.06 -3.90
C PHE A 255 -2.06 13.71 -4.59
N SER A 256 -3.31 13.42 -4.96
CA SER A 256 -3.67 12.20 -5.71
C SER A 256 -3.27 12.32 -7.19
N ASN A 257 -3.07 11.17 -7.84
CA ASN A 257 -2.58 11.05 -9.21
C ASN A 257 -1.19 11.67 -9.45
N MET A 258 -0.38 11.89 -8.41
CA MET A 258 0.88 12.62 -8.50
C MET A 258 2.07 11.66 -8.45
N LEU A 259 2.60 11.35 -9.63
CA LEU A 259 3.71 10.43 -9.82
C LEU A 259 5.03 11.16 -9.67
N VAL A 260 5.79 10.86 -8.62
CA VAL A 260 7.17 11.36 -8.45
C VAL A 260 8.07 10.81 -9.54
N ASP A 261 8.64 11.65 -10.40
CA ASP A 261 9.43 11.21 -11.56
C ASP A 261 10.81 11.88 -11.71
N ASP A 262 11.15 12.82 -10.83
CA ASP A 262 12.51 13.33 -10.64
C ASP A 262 12.69 14.04 -9.29
N CYS A 263 13.92 14.33 -8.89
CA CYS A 263 14.22 15.27 -7.80
C CYS A 263 15.56 15.99 -7.99
N GLN A 264 15.67 17.19 -7.43
CA GLN A 264 16.95 17.89 -7.33
C GLN A 264 17.62 17.54 -6.00
N CYS A 265 18.80 16.95 -6.09
CA CYS A 265 19.64 16.60 -4.94
C CYS A 265 20.97 17.34 -5.01
N GLU A 266 21.32 18.05 -3.94
CA GLU A 266 22.55 18.85 -3.85
C GLU A 266 23.33 18.47 -2.59
N ASN A 267 24.59 18.07 -2.75
CA ASN A 267 25.47 17.67 -1.65
C ASN A 267 24.85 16.59 -0.73
N GLY A 268 24.17 15.59 -1.32
CA GLY A 268 23.52 14.51 -0.57
C GLY A 268 22.23 14.93 0.13
N ARG A 269 21.59 16.03 -0.28
CA ARG A 269 20.32 16.50 0.28
C ARG A 269 19.31 16.80 -0.81
N ILE A 270 18.10 16.25 -0.67
CA ILE A 270 16.98 16.56 -1.56
C ILE A 270 16.51 17.98 -1.29
N ARG A 271 16.34 18.78 -2.35
CA ARG A 271 15.85 20.16 -2.30
C ARG A 271 14.43 20.26 -2.82
N THR A 272 14.19 19.69 -3.99
CA THR A 272 12.89 19.72 -4.65
C THR A 272 12.56 18.37 -5.25
N VAL A 273 11.28 18.01 -5.22
CA VAL A 273 10.73 16.82 -5.88
C VAL A 273 9.87 17.27 -7.05
N HIS A 274 10.03 16.62 -8.19
CA HIS A 274 9.19 16.80 -9.36
C HIS A 274 8.18 15.66 -9.43
N ALA A 275 6.95 15.99 -9.83
CA ALA A 275 5.91 15.01 -10.08
C ALA A 275 5.08 15.38 -11.30
N VAL A 276 4.49 14.36 -11.92
CA VAL A 276 3.58 14.49 -13.05
C VAL A 276 2.20 13.96 -12.65
N ASP A 277 1.15 14.72 -12.99
CA ASP A 277 -0.22 14.23 -12.87
C ASP A 277 -0.46 13.09 -13.87
N THR A 278 -0.87 11.93 -13.38
CA THR A 278 -1.01 10.71 -14.20
C THR A 278 -2.24 10.72 -15.13
N VAL A 279 -3.10 11.73 -15.02
CA VAL A 279 -4.30 11.90 -15.83
C VAL A 279 -4.06 12.91 -16.95
N ASP A 280 -3.64 14.13 -16.63
CA ASP A 280 -3.52 15.22 -17.60
C ASP A 280 -2.07 15.57 -18.00
N LEU A 281 -1.09 14.95 -17.33
CA LEU A 281 0.36 15.12 -17.55
C LEU A 281 0.88 16.52 -17.23
N THR A 282 0.18 17.28 -16.38
CA THR A 282 0.70 18.54 -15.85
C THR A 282 1.87 18.29 -14.90
N GLU A 283 2.82 19.22 -14.87
CA GLU A 283 4.07 19.12 -14.13
C GLU A 283 4.00 19.93 -12.82
N HIS A 284 4.54 19.35 -11.76
CA HIS A 284 4.46 19.87 -10.40
C HIS A 284 5.80 19.80 -9.68
N SER A 285 6.04 20.75 -8.78
CA SER A 285 7.23 20.78 -7.92
C SER A 285 6.88 21.04 -6.46
N PHE A 286 7.69 20.46 -5.57
CA PHE A 286 7.50 20.50 -4.12
C PHE A 286 8.85 20.62 -3.44
N SER A 287 8.91 21.28 -2.28
CA SER A 287 10.09 21.30 -1.41
C SER A 287 9.73 20.89 0.02
N ALA A 288 10.67 20.29 0.75
CA ALA A 288 10.50 19.95 2.15
C ALA A 288 11.83 19.87 2.91
N ASP A 289 11.77 19.90 4.24
CA ASP A 289 12.94 19.70 5.10
C ASP A 289 13.37 18.22 5.12
N GLN A 290 12.39 17.32 5.29
CA GLN A 290 12.57 15.87 5.35
C GLN A 290 11.71 15.17 4.30
N PHE A 291 12.20 14.03 3.81
CA PHE A 291 11.55 13.23 2.78
C PHE A 291 11.41 11.78 3.23
N VAL A 292 10.30 11.13 2.88
CA VAL A 292 10.09 9.69 3.05
C VAL A 292 9.77 9.06 1.70
N ASP A 293 10.58 8.09 1.28
CA ASP A 293 10.21 7.20 0.17
C ASP A 293 9.26 6.12 0.71
N ASN A 294 8.04 6.13 0.18
CA ASN A 294 7.00 5.15 0.38
C ASN A 294 6.42 4.70 -0.97
N THR A 295 7.15 4.91 -2.07
CA THR A 295 6.69 4.56 -3.41
C THR A 295 6.61 3.05 -3.59
N GLY A 296 7.23 2.29 -2.68
CA GLY A 296 7.35 0.83 -2.72
C GLY A 296 8.33 0.33 -3.78
N ASP A 297 8.76 1.19 -4.70
CA ASP A 297 9.73 0.94 -5.77
C ASP A 297 11.04 1.73 -5.59
N GLY A 298 11.15 2.49 -4.49
CA GLY A 298 12.32 3.30 -4.16
C GLY A 298 12.59 4.41 -5.17
N TRP A 299 11.55 4.97 -5.80
CA TRP A 299 11.69 5.94 -6.89
C TRP A 299 12.32 7.25 -6.42
N LEU A 300 11.87 7.80 -5.29
CA LEU A 300 12.43 9.05 -4.78
C LEU A 300 13.90 8.86 -4.39
N GLY A 301 14.22 7.75 -3.70
CA GLY A 301 15.60 7.38 -3.39
C GLY A 301 16.46 7.19 -4.63
N TYR A 302 15.94 6.52 -5.66
CA TYR A 302 16.62 6.33 -6.93
C TYR A 302 16.98 7.67 -7.60
N TYR A 303 16.02 8.60 -7.71
CA TYR A 303 16.28 9.92 -8.31
C TYR A 303 17.21 10.77 -7.44
N ALA A 304 17.15 10.64 -6.12
CA ALA A 304 18.04 11.34 -5.20
C ALA A 304 19.49 10.85 -5.26
N GLY A 305 19.75 9.69 -5.89
CA GLY A 305 21.05 9.04 -5.91
C GLY A 305 21.36 8.25 -4.63
N ALA A 306 20.34 7.79 -3.90
CA ALA A 306 20.52 6.88 -2.79
C ALA A 306 21.11 5.55 -3.27
N TYR A 307 21.97 4.93 -2.46
CA TYR A 307 22.42 3.56 -2.73
C TYR A 307 21.26 2.58 -2.62
N TYR A 308 21.23 1.56 -3.49
CA TYR A 308 20.20 0.53 -3.48
C TYR A 308 20.74 -0.81 -4.01
N HIS A 309 20.08 -1.89 -3.61
CA HIS A 309 20.17 -3.20 -4.25
C HIS A 309 18.92 -3.46 -5.11
N ILE A 310 19.09 -4.34 -6.10
CA ILE A 310 18.00 -4.94 -6.86
C ILE A 310 18.35 -6.41 -7.10
N GLY A 311 17.34 -7.26 -7.13
CA GLY A 311 17.52 -8.70 -7.34
C GLY A 311 17.98 -9.42 -6.07
N ARG A 312 18.81 -10.45 -6.21
CA ARG A 312 19.26 -11.30 -5.09
C ARG A 312 20.76 -11.19 -4.93
N GLU A 313 21.19 -10.90 -3.70
CA GLU A 313 22.60 -10.87 -3.34
C GLU A 313 23.20 -12.28 -3.33
N ALA A 314 24.51 -12.39 -3.54
CA ALA A 314 25.18 -13.68 -3.46
C ALA A 314 25.29 -14.16 -2.01
N ARG A 315 25.22 -15.48 -1.79
CA ARG A 315 25.31 -16.14 -0.48
C ARG A 315 26.48 -15.64 0.37
N TRP A 316 27.63 -15.35 -0.24
CA TRP A 316 28.83 -14.93 0.48
C TRP A 316 28.78 -13.47 0.97
N GLU A 317 27.89 -12.62 0.44
CA GLU A 317 27.80 -11.19 0.80
C GLU A 317 27.32 -11.02 2.24
N TYR A 318 26.28 -11.77 2.62
CA TYR A 318 25.66 -11.71 3.95
C TYR A 318 25.70 -13.05 4.71
N GLY A 319 26.21 -14.12 4.11
CA GLY A 319 26.21 -15.45 4.70
C GLY A 319 24.81 -16.05 4.84
N GLU A 320 23.95 -15.85 3.83
CA GLU A 320 22.54 -16.28 3.82
C GLU A 320 22.39 -17.58 3.01
N ASP A 321 22.02 -18.68 3.65
CA ASP A 321 21.99 -20.00 2.99
C ASP A 321 20.91 -20.11 1.90
N PHE A 322 19.80 -19.38 2.01
CA PHE A 322 18.76 -19.29 0.97
C PHE A 322 19.11 -18.35 -0.19
N ALA A 323 20.14 -17.52 -0.06
CA ALA A 323 20.61 -16.70 -1.16
C ALA A 323 21.30 -17.57 -2.24
N PRO A 324 21.25 -17.15 -3.53
CA PRO A 324 21.91 -17.85 -4.61
C PRO A 324 23.44 -17.80 -4.47
N GLU A 325 24.16 -18.73 -5.11
CA GLU A 325 25.62 -18.74 -5.06
C GLU A 325 26.25 -17.49 -5.73
N VAL A 326 25.59 -16.98 -6.76
CA VAL A 326 25.98 -15.79 -7.52
C VAL A 326 24.80 -14.82 -7.51
N ALA A 327 25.09 -13.54 -7.30
CA ALA A 327 24.07 -12.50 -7.33
C ALA A 327 23.43 -12.40 -8.73
N ASP A 328 22.14 -12.09 -8.77
CA ASP A 328 21.41 -11.85 -10.01
C ASP A 328 20.33 -10.77 -9.85
N GLY A 329 19.73 -10.36 -10.96
CA GLY A 329 18.70 -9.32 -10.98
C GLY A 329 17.28 -9.80 -10.68
N ASN A 330 17.08 -11.07 -10.31
CA ASN A 330 15.74 -11.62 -10.17
C ASN A 330 15.07 -11.12 -8.87
N THR A 331 13.88 -10.56 -8.96
CA THR A 331 13.06 -10.15 -7.80
C THR A 331 12.01 -11.22 -7.50
N MET A 332 11.16 -11.06 -6.48
CA MET A 332 9.91 -11.79 -6.33
C MET A 332 8.79 -11.14 -7.17
N SER A 333 8.23 -11.88 -8.14
CA SER A 333 7.07 -11.43 -8.92
C SER A 333 5.88 -11.09 -8.02
N GLY A 334 5.11 -10.11 -8.47
CA GLY A 334 3.78 -9.81 -7.96
C GLY A 334 2.70 -10.80 -8.44
N CYS A 335 1.46 -10.49 -8.06
CA CYS A 335 0.25 -11.09 -8.62
C CYS A 335 -0.72 -9.99 -9.01
N ASN A 336 -1.62 -10.27 -9.96
CA ASN A 336 -2.60 -9.25 -10.33
C ASN A 336 -3.78 -9.22 -9.32
N GLY A 337 -4.14 -8.03 -8.86
CA GLY A 337 -5.34 -7.75 -8.06
C GLY A 337 -6.46 -7.13 -8.90
N GLY A 338 -7.70 -7.34 -8.48
CA GLY A 338 -8.86 -6.75 -9.13
C GLY A 338 -10.09 -6.76 -8.24
N THR A 339 -11.13 -6.08 -8.70
CA THR A 339 -12.44 -5.98 -8.06
C THR A 339 -13.50 -6.46 -9.03
N HIS A 340 -14.37 -7.36 -8.58
CA HIS A 340 -15.46 -7.90 -9.38
C HIS A 340 -16.47 -6.79 -9.68
N LEU A 341 -16.80 -6.57 -10.95
CA LEU A 341 -17.63 -5.43 -11.38
C LEU A 341 -19.05 -5.47 -10.81
N GLU A 342 -19.67 -6.66 -10.76
CA GLU A 342 -21.06 -6.79 -10.27
C GLU A 342 -21.17 -6.86 -8.74
N THR A 343 -20.34 -7.68 -8.07
CA THR A 343 -20.44 -7.88 -6.62
C THR A 343 -19.63 -6.88 -5.80
N GLY A 344 -18.60 -6.27 -6.38
CA GLY A 344 -17.63 -5.44 -5.66
C GLY A 344 -16.60 -6.23 -4.87
N ASP A 345 -16.56 -7.57 -5.00
CA ASP A 345 -15.64 -8.41 -4.25
C ASP A 345 -14.21 -8.31 -4.78
N ALA A 346 -13.26 -8.27 -3.86
CA ALA A 346 -11.84 -8.39 -4.14
C ALA A 346 -11.49 -9.79 -4.68
N PHE A 347 -10.61 -9.84 -5.69
CA PHE A 347 -10.04 -11.10 -6.16
C PHE A 347 -8.58 -10.95 -6.64
N PHE A 348 -7.84 -12.05 -6.61
CA PHE A 348 -6.51 -12.16 -7.24
C PHE A 348 -6.59 -12.98 -8.51
N SER A 349 -5.78 -12.63 -9.50
CA SER A 349 -5.58 -13.33 -10.77
C SER A 349 -6.83 -13.42 -11.65
N TYR A 350 -7.86 -14.17 -11.24
CA TYR A 350 -9.12 -14.35 -11.94
C TYR A 350 -10.33 -14.41 -10.99
N CYS A 351 -11.52 -14.15 -11.50
CA CYS A 351 -12.80 -14.47 -10.85
C CYS A 351 -13.70 -15.28 -11.79
N ALA A 352 -14.53 -16.15 -11.22
CA ALA A 352 -15.42 -17.02 -11.96
C ALA A 352 -16.72 -17.26 -11.21
N ASP A 353 -17.82 -17.36 -11.95
CA ASP A 353 -19.15 -17.58 -11.41
C ASP A 353 -19.67 -18.98 -11.75
N TYR A 354 -20.56 -19.50 -10.91
CA TYR A 354 -21.23 -20.77 -11.17
C TYR A 354 -22.36 -20.58 -12.19
N ALA A 355 -22.30 -21.33 -13.29
CA ALA A 355 -23.40 -21.48 -14.23
C ALA A 355 -24.35 -22.62 -13.81
N ASP A 356 -25.55 -22.63 -14.40
CA ASP A 356 -26.54 -23.71 -14.20
C ASP A 356 -26.05 -25.06 -14.75
N GLU A 357 -25.35 -25.01 -15.88
CA GLU A 357 -24.84 -26.15 -16.64
C GLU A 357 -23.31 -26.17 -16.68
N GLU A 358 -22.75 -27.32 -17.07
CA GLU A 358 -21.31 -27.43 -17.31
C GLU A 358 -20.88 -26.44 -18.40
N THR A 359 -19.82 -25.69 -18.12
CA THR A 359 -19.30 -24.67 -19.02
C THR A 359 -17.89 -25.06 -19.44
N PRO A 360 -17.69 -25.63 -20.63
CA PRO A 360 -16.34 -25.91 -21.15
C PRO A 360 -15.53 -24.62 -21.27
N PHE A 361 -14.22 -24.72 -21.03
CA PHE A 361 -13.30 -23.60 -21.23
C PHE A 361 -12.19 -24.02 -22.18
N ILE A 362 -12.01 -23.25 -23.24
CA ILE A 362 -10.88 -23.37 -24.16
C ILE A 362 -10.05 -22.13 -23.96
N ALA A 363 -8.85 -22.29 -23.40
CA ALA A 363 -7.97 -21.16 -23.20
C ALA A 363 -7.56 -20.53 -24.54
N PRO A 364 -7.49 -19.19 -24.62
CA PRO A 364 -6.87 -18.52 -25.73
C PRO A 364 -5.44 -19.03 -25.98
N ASP A 365 -4.99 -18.99 -27.23
CA ASP A 365 -3.68 -19.49 -27.65
C ASP A 365 -2.50 -18.73 -27.02
N TRP A 366 -2.73 -17.47 -26.64
CA TRP A 366 -1.78 -16.63 -25.92
C TRP A 366 -1.62 -16.98 -24.43
N ALA A 367 -2.56 -17.74 -23.84
CA ALA A 367 -2.48 -18.14 -22.44
C ALA A 367 -1.26 -19.03 -22.20
N PHE A 368 -0.59 -18.88 -21.06
CA PHE A 368 0.57 -19.71 -20.77
C PHE A 368 0.15 -21.17 -20.57
N LYS A 369 0.95 -22.08 -21.13
CA LYS A 369 0.81 -23.51 -20.87
C LYS A 369 1.56 -23.84 -19.57
N LEU A 370 0.79 -24.24 -18.57
CA LEU A 370 1.30 -24.61 -17.24
C LEU A 370 1.51 -26.14 -17.14
N PRO A 371 2.31 -26.61 -16.18
CA PRO A 371 2.36 -28.02 -15.82
C PRO A 371 0.96 -28.60 -15.60
N GLN A 372 0.73 -29.83 -16.07
CA GLN A 372 -0.60 -30.45 -16.13
C GLN A 372 -0.82 -31.42 -14.96
N GLY A 373 -2.07 -31.60 -14.55
CA GLY A 373 -2.45 -32.53 -13.48
C GLY A 373 -1.67 -32.29 -12.19
N GLU A 374 -1.17 -33.38 -11.61
CA GLU A 374 -0.41 -33.38 -10.36
C GLU A 374 0.97 -32.71 -10.48
N GLU A 375 1.50 -32.50 -11.69
CA GLU A 375 2.80 -31.83 -11.87
C GLU A 375 2.77 -30.37 -11.45
N MET A 376 1.58 -29.76 -11.41
CA MET A 376 1.40 -28.40 -10.93
C MET A 376 1.80 -28.26 -9.45
N ASN A 377 1.62 -29.32 -8.65
CA ASN A 377 1.85 -29.32 -7.20
C ASN A 377 1.33 -28.05 -6.51
N ARG A 378 0.08 -27.71 -6.81
CA ARG A 378 -0.67 -26.60 -6.22
C ARG A 378 -2.07 -27.07 -5.87
N GLN A 379 -2.54 -26.66 -4.71
CA GLN A 379 -3.91 -26.89 -4.29
C GLN A 379 -4.61 -25.53 -4.11
N PRO A 380 -5.61 -25.21 -4.93
CA PRO A 380 -6.39 -24.00 -4.74
C PRO A 380 -7.20 -24.08 -3.44
N HIS A 381 -7.23 -23.02 -2.64
CA HIS A 381 -8.11 -22.90 -1.47
C HIS A 381 -9.53 -22.58 -1.91
N THR A 382 -9.65 -21.71 -2.92
CA THR A 382 -10.90 -21.36 -3.60
C THR A 382 -10.78 -21.61 -5.10
N ILE A 383 -11.88 -21.93 -5.76
CA ILE A 383 -11.90 -22.24 -7.20
C ILE A 383 -12.61 -21.17 -8.02
N ASP A 384 -13.49 -20.39 -7.40
CA ASP A 384 -14.22 -19.26 -7.98
C ASP A 384 -13.39 -17.97 -8.06
N ARG A 385 -12.18 -17.97 -7.48
CA ARG A 385 -11.20 -16.89 -7.60
C ARG A 385 -9.78 -17.45 -7.54
N GLY A 386 -8.84 -16.71 -8.12
CA GLY A 386 -7.43 -17.06 -8.10
C GLY A 386 -6.75 -16.79 -6.77
N GLU A 387 -5.47 -17.17 -6.70
CA GLU A 387 -4.65 -17.15 -5.48
C GLU A 387 -3.48 -16.18 -5.64
N TRP A 388 -2.99 -15.66 -4.52
CA TRP A 388 -1.89 -14.69 -4.50
C TRP A 388 -0.58 -15.27 -5.05
N TRP A 389 -0.34 -16.58 -4.96
CA TRP A 389 0.87 -17.24 -5.49
C TRP A 389 0.85 -17.49 -7.00
N LEU A 390 -0.17 -17.01 -7.71
CA LEU A 390 -0.23 -17.02 -9.18
C LEU A 390 0.69 -15.95 -9.76
N GLU A 391 1.97 -16.26 -9.65
CA GLU A 391 3.09 -15.39 -10.00
C GLU A 391 3.74 -15.80 -11.30
N ASN A 392 4.37 -14.82 -11.91
CA ASN A 392 5.17 -15.05 -13.09
C ASN A 392 6.54 -15.64 -12.70
N ARG A 393 7.25 -16.12 -13.71
CA ARG A 393 8.70 -16.28 -13.64
C ARG A 393 9.35 -14.90 -13.48
N ASN A 394 10.43 -14.83 -12.70
CA ASN A 394 11.10 -13.59 -12.34
C ASN A 394 12.23 -13.24 -13.31
N ASP A 395 12.04 -13.54 -14.60
CA ASP A 395 12.97 -13.24 -15.70
C ASP A 395 12.62 -11.92 -16.43
N TYR A 396 11.67 -11.14 -15.90
CA TYR A 396 11.29 -9.82 -16.38
C TYR A 396 11.62 -8.74 -15.36
N ASP A 397 11.90 -7.54 -15.86
CA ASP A 397 12.13 -6.36 -15.03
C ASP A 397 10.80 -5.71 -14.61
N ASP A 398 10.34 -5.99 -13.40
CA ASP A 398 9.09 -5.46 -12.84
C ASP A 398 9.08 -3.95 -12.60
N LEU A 399 10.21 -3.26 -12.78
CA LEU A 399 10.33 -1.80 -12.66
C LEU A 399 10.28 -1.10 -14.01
N TRP A 400 10.94 -1.67 -15.02
CA TRP A 400 11.09 -1.02 -16.32
C TRP A 400 10.24 -1.64 -17.43
N ASN A 401 9.68 -2.84 -17.23
CA ASN A 401 8.75 -3.52 -18.14
C ASN A 401 7.40 -3.82 -17.44
N GLN A 402 6.86 -2.84 -16.72
CA GLN A 402 5.76 -3.03 -15.78
C GLN A 402 4.46 -3.46 -16.48
N GLU A 403 4.14 -2.83 -17.62
CA GLU A 403 2.96 -3.19 -18.40
C GLU A 403 3.06 -4.64 -18.90
N TYR A 404 4.26 -5.04 -19.37
CA TYR A 404 4.53 -6.40 -19.83
C TYR A 404 4.43 -7.41 -18.68
N THR A 405 5.01 -7.14 -17.51
CA THR A 405 4.88 -8.02 -16.34
C THR A 405 3.42 -8.26 -16.01
N ARG A 406 2.62 -7.18 -15.95
CA ARG A 406 1.18 -7.26 -15.67
C ARG A 406 0.45 -8.11 -16.72
N ASP A 407 0.76 -7.92 -17.99
CA ASP A 407 0.17 -8.68 -19.11
C ASP A 407 0.61 -10.16 -19.07
N ALA A 408 1.84 -10.45 -18.68
CA ALA A 408 2.30 -11.82 -18.49
C ALA A 408 1.58 -12.52 -17.33
N LEU A 409 1.24 -11.79 -16.25
CA LEU A 409 0.38 -12.31 -15.18
C LEU A 409 -1.05 -12.59 -15.66
N ILE A 410 -1.62 -11.79 -16.57
CA ILE A 410 -2.92 -12.10 -17.22
C ILE A 410 -2.84 -13.45 -17.96
N ARG A 411 -1.73 -13.72 -18.64
CA ARG A 411 -1.50 -14.99 -19.35
C ARG A 411 -1.37 -16.16 -18.38
N VAL A 412 -0.76 -15.95 -17.20
CA VAL A 412 -0.74 -16.92 -16.11
C VAL A 412 -2.15 -17.19 -15.60
N SER A 413 -2.95 -16.15 -15.33
CA SER A 413 -4.32 -16.29 -14.84
C SER A 413 -5.19 -17.14 -15.77
N ALA A 414 -5.16 -16.84 -17.07
CA ALA A 414 -5.90 -17.61 -18.07
C ALA A 414 -5.38 -19.05 -18.18
N GLY A 415 -4.06 -19.26 -18.12
CA GLY A 415 -3.44 -20.59 -18.14
C GLY A 415 -3.77 -21.43 -16.90
N PHE A 416 -3.88 -20.79 -15.73
CA PHE A 416 -4.28 -21.47 -14.51
C PHE A 416 -5.76 -21.84 -14.52
N PHE A 417 -6.63 -20.96 -15.04
CA PHE A 417 -8.04 -21.30 -15.22
C PHE A 417 -8.21 -22.46 -16.23
N ASP A 418 -7.39 -22.52 -17.29
CA ASP A 418 -7.31 -23.67 -18.19
C ASP A 418 -6.97 -24.96 -17.46
N TRP A 419 -5.90 -24.93 -16.66
CA TRP A 419 -5.51 -26.07 -15.84
C TRP A 419 -6.62 -26.50 -14.89
N LEU A 420 -7.26 -25.55 -14.19
CA LEU A 420 -8.36 -25.81 -13.25
C LEU A 420 -9.54 -26.54 -13.95
N LYS A 421 -9.91 -26.08 -15.14
CA LYS A 421 -11.04 -26.61 -15.91
C LYS A 421 -10.74 -27.94 -16.58
N ASN A 422 -9.51 -28.15 -17.04
CA ASN A 422 -9.21 -29.23 -17.99
C ASN A 422 -8.27 -30.31 -17.42
N SER A 423 -7.49 -29.98 -16.38
CA SER A 423 -6.33 -30.77 -15.96
C SER A 423 -6.24 -31.05 -14.47
N TRP A 424 -6.82 -30.19 -13.62
CA TRP A 424 -6.80 -30.35 -12.17
C TRP A 424 -7.40 -31.71 -11.75
N PRO A 425 -6.80 -32.47 -10.80
CA PRO A 425 -7.32 -33.77 -10.40
C PRO A 425 -8.77 -33.78 -9.89
N GLU A 426 -9.29 -32.63 -9.46
CA GLU A 426 -10.68 -32.46 -9.01
C GLU A 426 -11.50 -31.53 -9.95
N LYS A 427 -11.15 -31.46 -11.24
CA LYS A 427 -11.75 -30.55 -12.23
C LYS A 427 -13.27 -30.66 -12.35
N GLU A 428 -13.88 -31.78 -11.96
CA GLU A 428 -15.34 -31.94 -11.90
C GLU A 428 -15.99 -30.90 -10.98
N ARG A 429 -15.29 -30.47 -9.92
CA ARG A 429 -15.72 -29.38 -9.03
C ARG A 429 -15.76 -28.03 -9.74
N ALA A 430 -14.92 -27.84 -10.75
CA ALA A 430 -14.83 -26.64 -11.56
C ALA A 430 -15.70 -26.72 -12.84
N ALA A 431 -16.40 -27.82 -13.11
CA ALA A 431 -17.10 -28.06 -14.37
C ALA A 431 -18.13 -26.97 -14.72
N LYS A 432 -18.78 -26.39 -13.70
CA LYS A 432 -19.79 -25.31 -13.85
C LYS A 432 -19.24 -23.90 -13.73
N LEU A 433 -17.95 -23.73 -13.46
CA LEU A 433 -17.36 -22.39 -13.37
C LEU A 433 -17.21 -21.76 -14.75
N LYS A 434 -17.61 -20.49 -14.86
CA LYS A 434 -17.42 -19.62 -16.02
C LYS A 434 -16.50 -18.47 -15.62
N LEU A 435 -15.41 -18.27 -16.36
CA LEU A 435 -14.52 -17.12 -16.16
C LEU A 435 -15.30 -15.82 -16.43
N THR A 436 -15.26 -14.89 -15.48
CA THR A 436 -15.97 -13.60 -15.59
C THR A 436 -15.05 -12.39 -15.46
N GLY A 437 -13.82 -12.56 -14.96
CA GLY A 437 -12.86 -11.47 -14.89
C GLY A 437 -11.42 -11.94 -14.73
N LEU A 438 -10.51 -11.07 -15.15
CA LEU A 438 -9.07 -11.20 -15.00
C LEU A 438 -8.53 -9.91 -14.39
N ALA A 439 -7.69 -10.07 -13.38
CA ALA A 439 -7.15 -8.95 -12.62
C ALA A 439 -6.12 -8.16 -13.44
N THR A 440 -6.12 -6.83 -13.31
CA THR A 440 -5.27 -5.92 -14.09
C THR A 440 -4.37 -5.02 -13.25
N PHE A 441 -4.54 -4.97 -11.92
CA PHE A 441 -3.63 -4.22 -11.04
C PHE A 441 -2.40 -5.05 -10.70
N ASN A 442 -1.18 -4.59 -11.00
CA ASN A 442 0.04 -5.34 -10.69
C ASN A 442 0.50 -5.10 -9.25
N ALA A 443 0.15 -6.01 -8.34
CA ALA A 443 0.58 -5.94 -6.95
C ALA A 443 1.99 -6.54 -6.77
N LYS A 444 3.02 -5.71 -7.02
CA LYS A 444 4.44 -6.11 -6.90
C LYS A 444 4.82 -6.48 -5.46
N ARG A 445 5.71 -7.47 -5.31
CA ARG A 445 6.27 -7.88 -4.00
C ARG A 445 7.62 -7.27 -3.69
N GLU A 446 8.47 -7.17 -4.71
CA GLU A 446 9.86 -6.77 -4.55
C GLU A 446 10.32 -5.94 -5.74
N SER A 447 11.18 -4.97 -5.45
CA SER A 447 11.85 -4.16 -6.47
C SER A 447 13.17 -3.61 -5.93
N ARG A 448 13.36 -2.28 -5.82
CA ARG A 448 14.58 -1.71 -5.22
C ARG A 448 14.51 -1.79 -3.70
N ARG A 449 15.65 -2.08 -3.08
CA ARG A 449 15.86 -2.00 -1.62
C ARG A 449 16.93 -0.95 -1.36
N LEU A 450 16.55 0.19 -0.80
CA LEU A 450 17.45 1.30 -0.52
C LEU A 450 18.40 0.95 0.65
N ILE A 451 19.64 1.43 0.62
CA ILE A 451 20.65 1.08 1.64
C ILE A 451 20.68 2.12 2.75
N GLY A 452 20.50 1.64 3.97
CA GLY A 452 20.72 2.36 5.22
C GLY A 452 22.04 1.96 5.90
N ASP A 453 22.19 2.35 7.16
CA ASP A 453 23.39 2.04 7.95
C ASP A 453 23.41 0.59 8.45
N HIS A 454 22.27 -0.10 8.45
CA HIS A 454 22.17 -1.56 8.60
C HIS A 454 21.34 -2.12 7.44
N VAL A 455 21.74 -3.30 6.95
CA VAL A 455 20.94 -4.10 6.02
C VAL A 455 20.40 -5.27 6.84
N MET A 456 19.09 -5.35 7.05
CA MET A 456 18.51 -6.47 7.78
C MET A 456 18.55 -7.73 6.91
N THR A 457 19.04 -8.83 7.48
CA THR A 457 19.30 -10.08 6.76
C THR A 457 18.55 -11.26 7.38
N GLN A 458 18.54 -12.39 6.68
CA GLN A 458 18.11 -13.68 7.19
C GLN A 458 18.73 -14.02 8.56
N ASN A 459 20.01 -13.68 8.75
CA ASN A 459 20.74 -13.98 9.98
C ASN A 459 20.19 -13.18 11.17
N ASP A 460 19.72 -11.96 10.95
CA ASP A 460 19.09 -11.15 11.99
C ASP A 460 17.79 -11.81 12.50
N PHE A 461 17.01 -12.44 11.61
CA PHE A 461 15.77 -13.15 11.99
C PHE A 461 16.02 -14.50 12.69
N ARG A 462 17.13 -15.17 12.38
CA ARG A 462 17.53 -16.42 13.04
C ARG A 462 18.14 -16.16 14.42
N LEU A 463 19.08 -15.20 14.49
CA LEU A 463 19.81 -14.86 15.72
C LEU A 463 18.99 -14.01 16.68
N ARG A 464 18.15 -13.11 16.15
CA ARG A 464 17.35 -12.12 16.88
C ARG A 464 18.19 -11.32 17.88
N PRO A 465 19.21 -10.60 17.39
CA PRO A 465 20.01 -9.76 18.28
C PRO A 465 19.15 -8.66 18.89
N ASP A 466 19.54 -8.18 20.07
CA ASP A 466 18.96 -6.97 20.64
C ASP A 466 19.41 -5.76 19.82
N PHE A 467 18.44 -4.98 19.34
CA PHE A 467 18.67 -3.74 18.62
C PHE A 467 18.35 -2.56 19.53
N PRO A 468 19.35 -1.84 20.08
CA PRO A 468 19.11 -0.67 20.93
C PRO A 468 18.32 0.43 20.24
N ASP A 469 18.42 0.48 18.91
CA ASP A 469 17.73 1.41 18.03
C ASP A 469 16.45 0.82 17.40
N ALA A 470 15.85 -0.21 18.00
CA ALA A 470 14.59 -0.78 17.53
C ALA A 470 13.45 0.25 17.56
N VAL A 471 12.68 0.32 16.48
CA VAL A 471 11.51 1.23 16.36
C VAL A 471 10.22 0.51 15.99
N CYS A 472 10.33 -0.70 15.44
CA CYS A 472 9.21 -1.61 15.24
C CYS A 472 9.73 -3.05 15.24
N TYR A 473 8.97 -4.01 14.69
CA TYR A 473 9.33 -5.42 14.67
C TYR A 473 8.69 -6.14 13.50
N CYS A 474 9.30 -7.25 13.09
CA CYS A 474 8.77 -8.20 12.12
C CYS A 474 8.38 -9.50 12.83
N GLY A 475 7.40 -10.21 12.28
CA GLY A 475 6.94 -11.48 12.83
C GLY A 475 6.29 -12.40 11.81
N TRP A 476 6.49 -12.16 10.52
CA TRP A 476 6.07 -13.05 9.46
C TRP A 476 7.17 -14.07 9.15
N ASN A 477 6.87 -15.10 8.37
CA ASN A 477 7.90 -16.05 7.94
C ASN A 477 8.93 -15.38 7.00
N ILE A 478 10.07 -16.04 6.81
CA ILE A 478 10.98 -15.75 5.69
C ILE A 478 10.30 -16.24 4.40
N ASP A 479 9.33 -15.44 3.95
CA ASP A 479 8.38 -15.66 2.86
C ASP A 479 9.01 -15.27 1.51
N VAL A 480 9.91 -16.14 1.02
CA VAL A 480 10.65 -15.95 -0.23
C VAL A 480 10.11 -16.88 -1.30
N HIS A 481 9.46 -16.28 -2.29
CA HIS A 481 8.77 -16.99 -3.34
C HIS A 481 9.74 -17.59 -4.36
N HIS A 482 9.30 -18.67 -5.00
CA HIS A 482 10.10 -19.35 -5.99
C HIS A 482 10.35 -18.46 -7.21
N ILE A 483 11.58 -18.42 -7.72
CA ILE A 483 11.94 -17.58 -8.87
C ILE A 483 11.18 -17.91 -10.17
N MET A 484 10.63 -19.11 -10.25
CA MET A 484 9.81 -19.56 -11.38
C MET A 484 8.31 -19.28 -11.18
N GLY A 485 7.90 -18.68 -10.06
CA GLY A 485 6.50 -18.43 -9.74
C GLY A 485 5.64 -19.70 -9.87
N ILE A 486 4.54 -19.60 -10.61
CA ILE A 486 3.68 -20.77 -10.89
C ILE A 486 4.41 -21.88 -11.67
N PHE A 487 5.43 -21.55 -12.46
CA PHE A 487 6.13 -22.50 -13.33
C PHE A 487 7.07 -23.46 -12.60
N SER A 488 7.26 -23.31 -11.28
CA SER A 488 8.10 -24.20 -10.48
C SER A 488 7.54 -25.62 -10.35
N GLY A 489 6.24 -25.81 -10.63
CA GLY A 489 5.57 -27.11 -10.57
C GLY A 489 5.84 -27.82 -9.24
N ARG A 490 6.39 -29.03 -9.31
CA ARG A 490 6.70 -29.91 -8.17
C ARG A 490 7.58 -29.28 -7.10
N GLU A 491 8.39 -28.27 -7.41
CA GLU A 491 9.25 -27.60 -6.43
C GLU A 491 8.46 -26.76 -5.41
N GLY A 492 7.21 -26.38 -5.71
CA GLY A 492 6.38 -25.61 -4.78
C GLY A 492 6.49 -24.09 -4.96
N ALA A 493 5.68 -23.33 -4.21
CA ALA A 493 5.55 -21.88 -4.38
C ALA A 493 6.73 -21.08 -3.80
N PHE A 494 7.59 -21.72 -3.00
CA PHE A 494 8.58 -21.03 -2.19
C PHE A 494 10.00 -21.53 -2.44
N THR A 495 10.94 -20.60 -2.42
CA THR A 495 12.34 -20.92 -2.15
C THR A 495 12.59 -21.02 -0.65
N CYS A 496 11.89 -20.21 0.15
CA CYS A 496 11.90 -20.29 1.61
C CYS A 496 10.54 -19.87 2.20
N ASP A 497 10.10 -20.58 3.24
CA ASP A 497 8.96 -20.23 4.11
C ASP A 497 9.33 -20.57 5.57
N GLU A 498 10.52 -20.16 6.00
CA GLU A 498 11.02 -20.46 7.34
C GLU A 498 10.26 -19.65 8.40
N LYS A 499 9.68 -20.35 9.38
CA LYS A 499 9.05 -19.71 10.54
C LYS A 499 10.12 -19.12 11.44
N ILE A 500 10.09 -17.80 11.61
CA ILE A 500 10.98 -17.08 12.52
C ILE A 500 10.25 -16.70 13.80
N GLY A 501 10.93 -16.03 14.74
CA GLY A 501 10.29 -15.40 15.90
C GLY A 501 10.09 -13.91 15.69
N ILE A 502 9.42 -13.25 16.65
CA ILE A 502 9.38 -11.78 16.70
C ILE A 502 10.81 -11.24 16.74
N THR A 503 11.12 -10.38 15.79
CA THR A 503 12.45 -9.79 15.58
C THR A 503 12.31 -8.28 15.53
N GLN A 504 13.08 -7.57 16.36
CA GLN A 504 13.13 -6.12 16.34
C GLN A 504 13.66 -5.60 15.00
N LEU A 505 13.12 -4.48 14.52
CA LEU A 505 13.60 -3.78 13.33
C LEU A 505 14.29 -2.48 13.76
N PRO A 506 15.60 -2.33 13.49
CA PRO A 506 16.36 -1.14 13.89
C PRO A 506 16.09 0.06 12.98
N PHE A 507 16.06 1.26 13.56
CA PHE A 507 15.78 2.51 12.85
C PHE A 507 16.77 2.80 11.72
N ARG A 508 18.02 2.33 11.86
CA ARG A 508 19.05 2.49 10.84
C ARG A 508 18.81 1.69 9.54
N CYS A 509 17.75 0.88 9.49
CA CYS A 509 17.21 0.32 8.25
C CYS A 509 16.25 1.26 7.49
N LEU A 510 15.78 2.33 8.14
CA LEU A 510 14.68 3.19 7.67
C LEU A 510 15.16 4.60 7.23
N TYR A 511 16.46 4.82 7.11
CA TYR A 511 17.02 6.04 6.52
C TYR A 511 18.15 5.73 5.54
N SER A 512 18.35 6.64 4.58
CA SER A 512 19.38 6.49 3.55
C SER A 512 20.79 6.63 4.12
N LYS A 513 21.68 5.77 3.64
CA LYS A 513 23.10 5.80 3.99
C LYS A 513 23.84 7.02 3.44
N ASN A 514 23.36 7.63 2.36
CA ASN A 514 24.10 8.69 1.66
C ASN A 514 23.26 9.93 1.31
N ILE A 515 21.95 9.91 1.56
CA ILE A 515 21.07 11.09 1.39
C ILE A 515 20.57 11.52 2.77
N ASP A 516 21.05 12.66 3.26
CA ASP A 516 20.94 13.05 4.66
C ASP A 516 19.50 13.21 5.14
N ASN A 517 18.61 13.74 4.30
CA ASN A 517 17.21 14.03 4.66
C ASN A 517 16.20 13.05 4.03
N LEU A 518 16.64 11.83 3.73
CA LEU A 518 15.79 10.78 3.16
C LEU A 518 15.60 9.62 4.14
N MET A 519 14.36 9.38 4.51
CA MET A 519 13.88 8.16 5.17
C MET A 519 13.12 7.28 4.17
N MET A 520 12.87 6.03 4.56
CA MET A 520 12.13 5.06 3.75
C MET A 520 11.33 4.10 4.64
N ALA A 521 10.16 3.69 4.17
CA ALA A 521 9.32 2.72 4.86
C ALA A 521 8.48 1.89 3.88
N GLY A 522 8.36 0.58 4.15
CA GLY A 522 7.65 -0.34 3.26
C GLY A 522 8.60 -1.37 2.65
N ARG A 523 8.46 -1.63 1.35
CA ARG A 523 9.21 -2.71 0.64
C ARG A 523 10.63 -2.27 0.25
N ASP A 524 10.86 -0.97 0.23
CA ASP A 524 12.04 -0.29 -0.26
C ASP A 524 13.10 -0.02 0.82
N ILE A 525 12.88 -0.55 2.04
CA ILE A 525 13.80 -0.38 3.17
C ILE A 525 15.09 -1.19 3.01
N SER A 526 16.05 -0.91 3.91
CA SER A 526 17.37 -1.54 3.89
C SER A 526 17.37 -2.96 4.42
N VAL A 527 17.19 -3.90 3.51
CA VAL A 527 17.16 -5.35 3.77
C VAL A 527 17.79 -6.12 2.60
N SER A 528 18.30 -7.32 2.85
CA SER A 528 18.68 -8.27 1.78
C SER A 528 17.43 -8.82 1.09
N HIS A 529 17.58 -9.47 -0.07
CA HIS A 529 16.48 -10.18 -0.73
C HIS A 529 15.78 -11.17 0.21
N ILE A 530 16.55 -11.96 0.97
CA ILE A 530 15.99 -12.93 1.90
C ILE A 530 15.35 -12.22 3.10
N GLY A 531 16.00 -11.17 3.62
CA GLY A 531 15.48 -10.37 4.73
C GLY A 531 14.22 -9.58 4.39
N LEU A 532 13.93 -9.35 3.10
CA LEU A 532 12.73 -8.67 2.64
C LEU A 532 11.45 -9.44 2.96
N GLY A 533 11.48 -10.78 2.88
CA GLY A 533 10.32 -11.66 3.09
C GLY A 533 9.45 -11.26 4.28
N PRO A 534 9.99 -11.24 5.51
CA PRO A 534 9.23 -10.85 6.70
C PRO A 534 9.08 -9.33 6.88
N ALA A 535 9.94 -8.52 6.26
CA ALA A 535 9.97 -7.07 6.46
C ALA A 535 8.93 -6.32 5.59
N ARG A 536 8.61 -6.84 4.39
CA ARG A 536 7.71 -6.16 3.43
C ARG A 536 6.22 -6.20 3.76
N VAL A 537 5.83 -6.93 4.81
CA VAL A 537 4.42 -7.18 5.15
C VAL A 537 3.72 -5.87 5.56
N MET A 538 2.50 -5.64 5.09
CA MET A 538 1.92 -4.29 5.07
C MET A 538 1.66 -3.66 6.44
N LEU A 539 1.21 -4.43 7.44
CA LEU A 539 1.04 -3.90 8.80
C LEU A 539 2.39 -3.58 9.45
N THR A 540 3.42 -4.40 9.20
CA THR A 540 4.81 -4.10 9.59
C THR A 540 5.26 -2.79 8.94
N GLY A 541 5.02 -2.61 7.63
CA GLY A 541 5.25 -1.35 6.93
C GLY A 541 4.52 -0.16 7.57
N ALA A 542 3.29 -0.35 8.02
CA ALA A 542 2.52 0.69 8.70
C ALA A 542 3.22 1.19 9.98
N SER A 543 3.80 0.28 10.77
CA SER A 543 4.61 0.63 11.95
C SER A 543 5.95 1.29 11.58
N MET A 544 6.55 0.95 10.44
CA MET A 544 7.70 1.69 9.91
C MET A 544 7.31 3.13 9.56
N GLY A 545 6.16 3.34 8.93
CA GLY A 545 5.63 4.66 8.59
C GLY A 545 5.47 5.57 9.81
N GLN A 546 4.83 5.05 10.88
CA GLN A 546 4.71 5.79 12.14
C GLN A 546 6.08 6.06 12.80
N ALA A 547 7.04 5.13 12.69
CA ALA A 547 8.41 5.32 13.17
C ALA A 547 9.14 6.48 12.47
N VAL A 548 9.19 6.47 11.14
CA VAL A 548 9.91 7.51 10.36
C VAL A 548 9.25 8.89 10.50
N ALA A 549 7.92 8.95 10.62
CA ALA A 549 7.21 10.20 10.89
C ALA A 549 7.53 10.77 12.28
N THR A 550 7.58 9.91 13.31
CA THR A 550 7.99 10.33 14.66
C THR A 550 9.44 10.82 14.66
N ALA A 551 10.32 10.16 13.91
CA ALA A 551 11.70 10.64 13.73
C ALA A 551 11.74 11.99 12.99
N ALA A 552 10.89 12.23 11.99
CA ALA A 552 10.79 13.51 11.30
C ALA A 552 10.40 14.66 12.24
N VAL A 553 9.52 14.39 13.21
CA VAL A 553 9.15 15.36 14.25
C VAL A 553 10.38 15.75 15.08
N LEU A 554 11.20 14.77 15.45
CA LEU A 554 12.45 15.01 16.19
C LEU A 554 13.51 15.70 15.32
N CYS A 555 13.58 15.38 14.03
CA CYS A 555 14.43 16.08 13.06
C CYS A 555 14.11 17.58 13.05
N LYS A 556 12.83 17.94 12.95
CA LYS A 556 12.38 19.34 13.01
C LYS A 556 12.64 19.98 14.39
N LYS A 557 12.32 19.27 15.47
CA LYS A 557 12.48 19.76 16.85
C LYS A 557 13.92 20.13 17.18
N TYR A 558 14.87 19.29 16.76
CA TYR A 558 16.29 19.45 17.08
C TYR A 558 17.13 20.01 15.94
N ASN A 559 16.52 20.25 14.76
CA ASN A 559 17.21 20.62 13.53
C ASN A 559 18.36 19.63 13.21
N LEU A 560 18.01 18.34 13.22
CA LEU A 560 18.91 17.21 12.96
C LEU A 560 18.39 16.39 11.80
N ASP A 561 19.27 15.60 11.19
CA ASP A 561 18.90 14.59 10.22
C ASP A 561 18.54 13.24 10.90
N PRO A 562 17.83 12.33 10.22
CA PRO A 562 17.38 11.06 10.77
C PRO A 562 18.51 10.26 11.42
N ARG A 563 19.69 10.19 10.79
CA ARG A 563 20.85 9.49 11.36
C ARG A 563 21.25 10.05 12.73
N GLU A 564 21.25 11.37 12.89
CA GLU A 564 21.66 12.02 14.14
C GLU A 564 20.57 11.91 15.21
N VAL A 565 19.29 11.96 14.83
CA VAL A 565 18.18 11.57 15.73
C VAL A 565 18.40 10.15 16.24
N GLY A 566 18.75 9.22 15.35
CA GLY A 566 19.02 7.83 15.69
C GLY A 566 20.19 7.61 16.68
N LYS A 567 21.16 8.53 16.69
CA LYS A 567 22.31 8.47 17.61
C LYS A 567 22.09 9.20 18.92
N GLN A 568 21.37 10.32 18.88
CA GLN A 568 21.32 11.29 19.98
C GLN A 568 19.99 11.28 20.74
N HIS A 569 18.90 10.86 20.09
CA HIS A 569 17.53 10.97 20.59
C HIS A 569 16.70 9.68 20.42
N MET A 570 17.37 8.52 20.34
CA MET A 570 16.70 7.22 20.18
C MET A 570 15.71 6.90 21.30
N ASP A 571 16.08 7.22 22.55
CA ASP A 571 15.21 6.99 23.70
C ASP A 571 13.91 7.81 23.60
N GLU A 572 14.03 9.09 23.26
CA GLU A 572 12.85 9.96 23.05
C GLU A 572 11.98 9.46 21.89
N LEU A 573 12.60 8.99 20.79
CA LEU A 573 11.89 8.39 19.67
C LEU A 573 11.08 7.16 20.12
N GLN A 574 11.70 6.23 20.85
CA GLN A 574 11.03 5.04 21.37
C GLN A 574 9.90 5.41 22.36
N GLN A 575 10.15 6.35 23.28
CA GLN A 575 9.14 6.80 24.23
C GLN A 575 7.94 7.49 23.54
N MET A 576 8.18 8.27 22.48
CA MET A 576 7.10 8.85 21.66
C MET A 576 6.29 7.77 20.94
N LEU A 577 6.93 6.77 20.35
CA LEU A 577 6.25 5.66 19.69
C LEU A 577 5.36 4.87 20.66
N LEU A 578 5.89 4.53 21.84
CA LEU A 578 5.11 3.87 22.89
C LEU A 578 3.94 4.74 23.36
N LYS A 579 4.18 6.04 23.54
CA LYS A 579 3.15 7.03 23.95
C LYS A 579 2.00 7.11 22.94
N ASP A 580 2.29 6.92 21.66
CA ASP A 580 1.30 6.90 20.57
C ASP A 580 0.86 5.47 20.18
N GLY A 581 1.03 4.53 21.11
CA GLY A 581 0.42 3.21 21.04
C GLY A 581 1.13 2.21 20.13
N GLN A 582 2.29 2.55 19.54
CA GLN A 582 3.11 1.60 18.79
C GLN A 582 4.00 0.82 19.75
N SER A 583 3.77 -0.49 19.86
CA SER A 583 4.62 -1.35 20.70
C SER A 583 5.95 -1.66 20.02
N ILE A 584 7.01 -1.71 20.82
CA ILE A 584 8.34 -2.15 20.41
C ILE A 584 8.78 -3.26 21.37
N PRO A 585 8.98 -4.50 20.91
CA PRO A 585 9.36 -5.61 21.77
C PRO A 585 10.58 -5.24 22.61
N GLY A 586 10.54 -5.53 23.92
CA GLY A 586 11.63 -5.22 24.84
C GLY A 586 11.75 -3.75 25.28
N CYS A 587 10.99 -2.82 24.72
CA CYS A 587 10.96 -1.43 25.16
C CYS A 587 9.77 -1.18 26.10
N THR A 588 10.05 -0.53 27.23
CA THR A 588 9.03 -0.19 28.23
C THR A 588 8.93 1.32 28.41
N ASN A 589 7.74 1.78 28.83
CA ASN A 589 7.53 3.18 29.19
C ASN A 589 8.40 3.55 30.39
N HIS A 590 9.16 4.62 30.23
CA HIS A 590 9.89 5.28 31.30
C HIS A 590 9.98 6.78 31.07
N ASP A 591 9.04 7.36 30.31
CA ASP A 591 8.97 8.81 30.06
C ASP A 591 8.92 9.57 31.40
N PRO A 592 9.93 10.39 31.74
CA PRO A 592 9.98 11.07 33.03
C PRO A 592 8.86 12.11 33.21
N ARG A 593 8.14 12.45 32.14
CA ARG A 593 6.97 13.34 32.19
C ARG A 593 5.68 12.60 32.53
N ASP A 594 5.67 11.26 32.46
CA ASP A 594 4.53 10.45 32.85
C ASP A 594 4.45 10.34 34.37
N LEU A 595 3.53 11.10 34.95
CA LEU A 595 3.34 11.16 36.39
C LEU A 595 2.76 9.87 36.96
N ALA A 596 2.15 9.02 36.13
CA ALA A 596 1.59 7.73 36.55
C ALA A 596 2.67 6.80 37.11
N LEU A 597 3.88 6.83 36.56
CA LEU A 597 5.02 5.98 36.96
C LEU A 597 5.42 6.15 38.44
N THR A 598 5.06 7.28 39.05
CA THR A 598 5.37 7.57 40.47
C THR A 598 4.15 7.56 41.38
N ALA A 599 2.98 7.22 40.84
CA ALA A 599 1.73 7.21 41.57
C ALA A 599 1.59 5.97 42.47
N VAL A 600 0.84 6.12 43.56
CA VAL A 600 0.33 4.98 44.34
C VAL A 600 -0.98 4.53 43.72
N ILE A 601 -1.06 3.27 43.33
CA ILE A 601 -2.19 2.75 42.55
C ILE A 601 -3.04 1.83 43.41
N THR A 602 -4.34 2.07 43.43
CA THR A 602 -5.32 1.23 44.12
C THR A 602 -6.50 0.94 43.20
N ALA A 603 -7.21 -0.14 43.45
CA ALA A 603 -8.44 -0.49 42.73
C ALA A 603 -9.46 -1.09 43.68
N ASP A 604 -10.74 -1.04 43.30
CA ASP A 604 -11.85 -1.64 44.07
C ASP A 604 -11.66 -3.15 44.25
N SER A 605 -11.14 -3.82 43.22
CA SER A 605 -10.80 -5.25 43.24
C SER A 605 -9.78 -5.60 42.15
N TRP A 606 -9.15 -6.77 42.27
CA TRP A 606 -8.33 -7.35 41.20
C TRP A 606 -8.26 -8.89 41.28
N GLU A 607 -7.96 -9.53 40.16
CA GLU A 607 -7.68 -10.96 40.08
C GLU A 607 -6.23 -11.29 40.46
N SER A 608 -5.96 -12.57 40.75
CA SER A 608 -4.58 -13.07 40.87
C SER A 608 -3.84 -12.89 39.52
N GLY A 609 -2.77 -12.10 39.52
CA GLY A 609 -2.03 -11.71 38.30
C GLY A 609 -2.55 -10.43 37.61
N GLY A 610 -3.62 -9.82 38.13
CA GLY A 610 -4.26 -8.62 37.57
C GLY A 610 -4.11 -7.38 38.45
N ARG A 611 -3.00 -7.27 39.21
CA ARG A 611 -2.79 -6.23 40.22
C ARG A 611 -2.89 -4.81 39.63
N PRO A 612 -3.39 -3.82 40.40
CA PRO A 612 -3.54 -2.46 39.92
C PRO A 612 -2.22 -1.82 39.48
N GLU A 613 -1.09 -2.15 40.11
CA GLU A 613 0.22 -1.60 39.78
C GLU A 613 0.73 -2.01 38.39
N ASN A 614 0.09 -2.99 37.75
CA ASN A 614 0.47 -3.41 36.41
C ASN A 614 0.27 -2.33 35.36
N VAL A 615 -0.62 -1.35 35.59
CA VAL A 615 -0.88 -0.26 34.62
C VAL A 615 0.29 0.69 34.41
N ILE A 616 1.38 0.54 35.17
CA ILE A 616 2.61 1.33 35.04
C ILE A 616 3.87 0.44 34.94
N ASN A 617 3.71 -0.88 34.78
CA ASN A 617 4.85 -1.81 34.79
C ASN A 617 5.59 -1.89 33.45
N GLY A 618 5.11 -1.15 32.44
CA GLY A 618 5.71 -1.05 31.11
C GLY A 618 5.38 -2.20 30.16
N ARG A 619 4.61 -3.21 30.59
CA ARG A 619 4.13 -4.29 29.73
C ARG A 619 2.72 -3.98 29.27
N THR A 620 2.47 -4.19 27.98
CA THR A 620 1.13 -3.89 27.42
C THR A 620 0.48 -5.09 26.75
N ARG A 621 1.16 -6.25 26.78
CA ARG A 621 0.70 -7.50 26.17
C ARG A 621 0.96 -8.68 27.10
N ALA A 622 0.05 -9.65 27.08
CA ALA A 622 0.22 -10.90 27.81
C ALA A 622 1.48 -11.68 27.41
N THR A 623 1.94 -11.50 26.18
CA THR A 623 3.12 -12.19 25.61
C THR A 623 4.45 -11.54 25.96
N ASP A 624 4.45 -10.38 26.61
CA ASP A 624 5.67 -9.74 27.13
C ASP A 624 6.23 -10.50 28.37
N GLY A 625 5.47 -11.47 28.88
CA GLY A 625 5.80 -12.30 30.04
C GLY A 625 5.43 -11.65 31.37
N GLY A 626 4.90 -12.44 32.31
CA GLY A 626 4.40 -11.95 33.59
C GLY A 626 3.10 -11.16 33.48
N ASP A 627 2.73 -10.46 34.56
CA ASP A 627 1.49 -9.69 34.62
C ASP A 627 1.61 -8.41 33.78
N TYR A 628 0.55 -8.05 33.04
CA TYR A 628 0.59 -6.99 32.00
C TYR A 628 -0.57 -5.99 32.06
N ALA A 629 -1.53 -6.18 32.97
CA ALA A 629 -2.70 -5.34 33.07
C ALA A 629 -3.28 -5.36 34.49
N TRP A 630 -4.01 -4.30 34.84
CA TRP A 630 -5.02 -4.40 35.88
C TRP A 630 -6.22 -5.17 35.32
N ILE A 631 -6.66 -6.19 36.07
CA ILE A 631 -7.84 -7.01 35.74
C ILE A 631 -8.78 -6.99 36.94
N SER A 632 -10.00 -6.47 36.77
CA SER A 632 -10.93 -6.33 37.89
C SER A 632 -11.39 -7.70 38.42
N GLY A 633 -11.36 -7.86 39.75
CA GLY A 633 -11.74 -9.11 40.42
C GLY A 633 -13.25 -9.30 40.58
N ALA A 634 -14.01 -8.21 40.47
CA ALA A 634 -15.48 -8.19 40.54
C ALA A 634 -16.10 -7.67 39.22
N PRO A 635 -17.39 -7.95 38.99
CA PRO A 635 -18.19 -7.38 37.90
C PRO A 635 -18.14 -5.85 37.82
N LEU A 636 -18.31 -5.30 36.61
CA LEU A 636 -18.38 -3.86 36.41
C LEU A 636 -19.67 -3.27 37.03
N PRO A 637 -19.65 -2.01 37.52
CA PRO A 637 -18.56 -1.04 37.43
C PRO A 637 -17.45 -1.25 38.47
N GLN A 638 -16.22 -0.89 38.11
CA GLN A 638 -15.03 -0.97 38.98
C GLN A 638 -14.12 0.23 38.75
N SER A 639 -13.43 0.67 39.80
CA SER A 639 -12.57 1.86 39.77
C SER A 639 -11.10 1.51 39.96
N LEU A 640 -10.25 2.20 39.20
CA LEU A 640 -8.79 2.24 39.35
C LEU A 640 -8.38 3.67 39.68
N ILE A 641 -7.60 3.87 40.73
CA ILE A 641 -7.17 5.17 41.24
C ILE A 641 -5.65 5.25 41.22
N LEU A 642 -5.12 6.29 40.58
CA LEU A 642 -3.71 6.64 40.58
C LEU A 642 -3.54 7.91 41.42
N THR A 643 -3.02 7.77 42.64
CA THR A 643 -2.76 8.89 43.56
C THR A 643 -1.35 9.42 43.32
N LEU A 644 -1.24 10.67 42.90
CA LEU A 644 0.05 11.31 42.64
C LEU A 644 0.83 11.52 43.94
N LYS A 645 2.16 11.49 43.86
CA LYS A 645 3.05 11.71 45.02
C LYS A 645 2.79 13.07 45.70
N GLU A 646 2.48 14.07 44.90
CA GLU A 646 2.03 15.40 45.31
C GLU A 646 1.09 15.96 44.24
N PRO A 647 0.23 16.94 44.56
CA PRO A 647 -0.60 17.59 43.56
C PRO A 647 0.24 18.20 42.43
N ARG A 648 -0.11 17.91 41.18
CA ARG A 648 0.57 18.39 39.98
C ARG A 648 -0.42 18.92 38.97
N GLU A 649 0.00 19.92 38.19
CA GLU A 649 -0.77 20.35 37.05
C GLU A 649 -0.72 19.26 35.99
N ILE A 650 -1.89 18.76 35.61
CA ILE A 650 -2.08 17.73 34.57
C ILE A 650 -3.12 18.21 33.57
N SER A 651 -3.00 17.77 32.34
CA SER A 651 -3.87 18.16 31.22
C SER A 651 -4.24 17.01 30.31
N GLN A 652 -3.60 15.85 30.46
CA GLN A 652 -3.86 14.70 29.62
C GLN A 652 -3.81 13.40 30.42
N VAL A 653 -4.77 12.51 30.14
CA VAL A 653 -4.73 11.12 30.59
C VAL A 653 -4.81 10.22 29.37
N ARG A 654 -3.92 9.24 29.28
CA ARG A 654 -3.94 8.20 28.25
C ARG A 654 -4.27 6.86 28.89
N VAL A 655 -5.19 6.12 28.28
CA VAL A 655 -5.57 4.79 28.72
C VAL A 655 -5.36 3.82 27.56
N THR A 656 -4.39 2.91 27.73
CA THR A 656 -4.20 1.78 26.83
C THR A 656 -5.06 0.63 27.33
N LEU A 657 -5.93 0.14 26.47
CA LEU A 657 -6.90 -0.92 26.75
C LEU A 657 -6.45 -2.24 26.16
N ASP A 658 -6.87 -3.35 26.77
CA ASP A 658 -6.56 -4.65 26.20
C ASP A 658 -7.39 -4.90 24.94
N MET A 659 -6.71 -5.50 23.97
CA MET A 659 -7.34 -6.17 22.84
C MET A 659 -6.83 -7.60 22.98
N PRO A 660 -7.69 -8.63 23.05
CA PRO A 660 -7.32 -9.96 23.52
C PRO A 660 -6.43 -10.73 22.53
N PHE A 661 -5.21 -10.23 22.29
CA PHE A 661 -4.21 -10.77 21.37
C PHE A 661 -3.84 -12.22 21.75
N ALA A 662 -3.98 -12.58 23.02
CA ALA A 662 -3.64 -13.90 23.56
C ALA A 662 -4.50 -15.06 23.01
N ARG A 663 -5.67 -14.77 22.42
CA ARG A 663 -6.59 -15.76 21.84
C ARG A 663 -6.32 -16.08 20.37
N TYR A 664 -5.50 -15.28 19.69
CA TYR A 664 -5.18 -15.47 18.27
C TYR A 664 -4.04 -16.48 18.12
N THR A 665 -4.33 -17.55 17.40
CA THR A 665 -3.37 -18.62 17.09
C THR A 665 -2.43 -18.18 15.97
N MET A 666 -1.29 -18.87 15.82
CA MET A 666 -0.36 -18.62 14.70
C MET A 666 -1.07 -18.83 13.35
N GLY A 667 -0.89 -17.91 12.40
CA GLY A 667 -1.35 -18.05 11.01
C GLY A 667 -2.05 -16.81 10.46
N TYR A 668 -2.63 -16.94 9.25
CA TYR A 668 -3.39 -15.95 8.48
C TYR A 668 -4.77 -15.63 9.11
N GLN A 669 -4.84 -15.47 10.42
CA GLN A 669 -6.08 -15.19 11.12
C GLN A 669 -6.39 -13.68 11.04
N PRO A 670 -7.64 -13.28 10.75
CA PRO A 670 -8.04 -11.89 10.84
C PRO A 670 -7.68 -11.32 12.21
N MET A 671 -7.01 -10.17 12.20
CA MET A 671 -6.67 -9.42 13.42
C MET A 671 -7.87 -9.28 14.38
N PRO A 672 -7.62 -9.18 15.69
CA PRO A 672 -8.62 -9.31 16.73
C PRO A 672 -9.89 -8.50 16.60
N SER A 673 -11.03 -9.09 17.03
CA SER A 673 -12.27 -8.37 17.27
C SER A 673 -12.21 -7.59 18.58
N LYS A 674 -13.01 -6.52 18.67
CA LYS A 674 -13.15 -5.64 19.83
C LYS A 674 -13.79 -6.31 21.06
N ASP A 675 -13.99 -7.62 21.05
CA ASP A 675 -14.98 -8.29 21.89
C ASP A 675 -14.66 -8.21 23.39
N GLU A 676 -13.45 -7.84 23.81
CA GLU A 676 -13.10 -7.75 25.24
C GLU A 676 -12.61 -6.36 25.68
N THR A 677 -12.74 -5.36 24.82
CA THR A 677 -12.23 -4.00 25.07
C THR A 677 -13.18 -3.22 25.98
N LEU A 678 -12.61 -2.41 26.88
CA LEU A 678 -13.40 -1.49 27.70
C LEU A 678 -14.07 -0.43 26.80
N ALA A 679 -15.39 -0.47 26.75
CA ALA A 679 -16.19 0.32 25.82
C ALA A 679 -16.66 1.64 26.45
N ASP A 680 -17.11 1.57 27.71
CA ASP A 680 -17.61 2.73 28.44
C ASP A 680 -16.83 2.91 29.74
N PHE A 681 -16.28 4.11 29.94
CA PHE A 681 -15.61 4.50 31.17
C PHE A 681 -15.58 6.02 31.33
N THR A 682 -15.34 6.49 32.56
CA THR A 682 -15.04 7.90 32.80
C THR A 682 -13.66 8.06 33.39
N VAL A 683 -13.06 9.21 33.13
CA VAL A 683 -11.84 9.65 33.80
C VAL A 683 -12.19 10.88 34.63
N ASP A 684 -11.91 10.78 35.92
CA ASP A 684 -12.07 11.85 36.88
C ASP A 684 -10.69 12.26 37.44
N ILE A 685 -10.54 13.52 37.79
CA ILE A 685 -9.37 14.04 38.52
C ILE A 685 -9.80 14.55 39.89
N CYS A 686 -8.95 14.40 40.90
CA CYS A 686 -9.21 14.93 42.24
C CYS A 686 -8.57 16.31 42.39
N VAL A 687 -9.39 17.36 42.47
CA VAL A 687 -8.97 18.76 42.62
C VAL A 687 -9.52 19.27 43.95
N ASP A 688 -8.64 19.74 44.82
CA ASP A 688 -9.00 20.20 46.18
C ASP A 688 -9.81 19.17 47.00
N GLY A 689 -9.56 17.88 46.78
CA GLY A 689 -10.26 16.77 47.46
C GLY A 689 -11.60 16.37 46.81
N GLU A 690 -12.03 17.04 45.74
CA GLU A 690 -13.26 16.74 45.01
C GLU A 690 -12.97 16.08 43.66
N TRP A 691 -13.72 15.01 43.34
CA TRP A 691 -13.64 14.34 42.06
C TRP A 691 -14.39 15.11 40.98
N LYS A 692 -13.70 15.49 39.91
CA LYS A 692 -14.25 16.16 38.73
C LYS A 692 -14.05 15.29 37.50
N CYS A 693 -15.13 14.98 36.80
CA CYS A 693 -15.07 14.21 35.55
C CYS A 693 -14.48 15.07 34.43
N VAL A 694 -13.37 14.61 33.83
CA VAL A 694 -12.67 15.29 32.72
C VAL A 694 -12.86 14.59 31.38
N GLY A 695 -13.29 13.31 31.39
CA GLY A 695 -13.55 12.57 30.17
C GLY A 695 -14.64 11.52 30.35
N LYS A 696 -15.51 11.39 29.34
CA LYS A 696 -16.53 10.33 29.26
C LYS A 696 -16.37 9.61 27.94
N VAL A 697 -16.02 8.34 28.00
CA VAL A 697 -15.82 7.47 26.85
C VAL A 697 -17.00 6.52 26.75
N LYS A 698 -17.56 6.37 25.55
CA LYS A 698 -18.70 5.51 25.27
C LYS A 698 -18.51 4.77 23.95
N ASN A 699 -18.91 3.51 23.92
CA ASN A 699 -18.82 2.63 22.75
C ASN A 699 -17.43 2.64 22.11
N ASN A 700 -16.39 2.72 22.93
CA ASN A 700 -15.02 2.75 22.44
C ASN A 700 -14.66 1.43 21.75
N ILE A 701 -13.97 1.57 20.63
CA ILE A 701 -13.42 0.47 19.84
C ILE A 701 -11.90 0.58 19.72
N GLN A 702 -11.30 1.62 20.28
CA GLN A 702 -9.88 1.92 20.13
C GLN A 702 -9.05 1.39 21.29
N ARG A 703 -7.83 0.96 20.96
CA ARG A 703 -6.87 0.47 21.95
C ARG A 703 -6.33 1.60 22.81
N LEU A 704 -5.92 2.70 22.20
CA LEU A 704 -5.41 3.88 22.89
C LEU A 704 -6.51 4.93 22.94
N VAL A 705 -6.85 5.39 24.14
CA VAL A 705 -7.76 6.52 24.35
C VAL A 705 -6.97 7.65 24.98
N VAL A 706 -6.93 8.80 24.30
CA VAL A 706 -6.29 10.03 24.77
C VAL A 706 -7.37 11.02 25.15
N LEU A 707 -7.30 11.56 26.37
CA LEU A 707 -8.24 12.53 26.90
C LEU A 707 -7.47 13.79 27.28
N ASP A 708 -7.60 14.82 26.45
CA ASP A 708 -7.12 16.17 26.72
C ASP A 708 -8.18 16.97 27.46
N PHE A 709 -7.77 17.75 28.46
CA PHE A 709 -8.63 18.62 29.24
C PHE A 709 -7.87 19.85 29.73
N THR A 710 -8.59 20.85 30.23
CA THR A 710 -7.98 22.08 30.74
C THR A 710 -6.98 21.76 31.85
N PRO A 711 -5.73 22.26 31.78
CA PRO A 711 -4.73 22.06 32.82
C PRO A 711 -5.29 22.34 34.21
N SER A 712 -5.13 21.38 35.11
CA SER A 712 -5.72 21.41 36.46
C SER A 712 -4.75 20.84 37.47
N LEU A 713 -4.62 21.50 38.63
CA LEU A 713 -3.83 20.99 39.76
C LEU A 713 -4.59 19.83 40.43
N ALA A 714 -4.17 18.59 40.15
CA ALA A 714 -4.83 17.40 40.63
C ALA A 714 -3.93 16.57 41.55
N SER A 715 -4.51 15.93 42.57
CA SER A 715 -3.80 15.01 43.47
C SER A 715 -3.96 13.54 43.09
N ALA A 716 -4.94 13.21 42.24
CA ALA A 716 -5.19 11.84 41.79
C ALA A 716 -6.01 11.80 40.49
N VAL A 717 -5.92 10.68 39.78
CA VAL A 717 -6.76 10.33 38.63
C VAL A 717 -7.54 9.05 38.95
N ARG A 718 -8.82 9.00 38.59
CA ARG A 718 -9.66 7.81 38.73
C ARG A 718 -10.25 7.42 37.39
N ILE A 719 -10.07 6.17 37.00
CA ILE A 719 -10.75 5.56 35.86
C ILE A 719 -11.89 4.72 36.41
N ASN A 720 -13.12 5.11 36.09
CA ASN A 720 -14.32 4.32 36.43
C ASN A 720 -14.67 3.47 35.20
N ALA A 721 -14.30 2.20 35.21
CA ALA A 721 -14.69 1.24 34.19
C ALA A 721 -16.17 0.89 34.36
N LEU A 722 -17.00 1.16 33.35
CA LEU A 722 -18.45 1.02 33.44
C LEU A 722 -18.98 -0.17 32.64
N ARG A 723 -18.44 -0.40 31.44
CA ARG A 723 -18.85 -1.49 30.55
C ARG A 723 -17.73 -1.90 29.62
N ALA A 724 -17.51 -3.20 29.48
CA ALA A 724 -16.74 -3.79 28.38
C ALA A 724 -17.70 -4.50 27.39
N THR A 725 -17.21 -4.79 26.19
CA THR A 725 -18.02 -5.28 25.07
C THR A 725 -18.62 -6.68 25.28
N ALA A 726 -17.84 -7.67 25.72
CA ALA A 726 -18.32 -9.04 25.92
C ALA A 726 -17.91 -9.68 27.26
N ILE A 727 -16.98 -9.09 28.01
CA ILE A 727 -16.62 -9.55 29.37
C ILE A 727 -17.10 -8.54 30.41
N ASP A 728 -17.57 -9.02 31.56
CA ASP A 728 -18.01 -8.15 32.66
C ASP A 728 -16.86 -7.83 33.62
N ARG A 729 -15.72 -7.40 33.05
CA ARG A 729 -14.48 -7.05 33.78
C ARG A 729 -13.74 -5.93 33.05
N ALA A 730 -12.95 -5.17 33.80
CA ALA A 730 -12.00 -4.21 33.25
C ALA A 730 -10.66 -4.89 32.99
N VAL A 731 -10.06 -4.66 31.82
CA VAL A 731 -8.68 -5.05 31.52
C VAL A 731 -7.95 -3.81 30.99
N ILE A 732 -7.07 -3.23 31.80
CA ILE A 732 -6.32 -2.01 31.46
C ILE A 732 -4.82 -2.31 31.55
N PRO A 733 -4.14 -2.45 30.40
CA PRO A 733 -2.69 -2.64 30.37
C PRO A 733 -1.86 -1.44 30.81
N GLU A 734 -2.27 -0.21 30.48
CA GLU A 734 -1.45 0.96 30.81
C GLU A 734 -2.28 2.22 31.03
N VAL A 735 -1.85 3.05 31.97
CA VAL A 735 -2.37 4.41 32.18
C VAL A 735 -1.20 5.38 32.27
N ARG A 736 -1.25 6.46 31.49
CA ARG A 736 -0.27 7.56 31.53
C ARG A 736 -0.94 8.87 31.89
N ILE A 737 -0.23 9.73 32.64
CA ILE A 737 -0.72 11.02 33.12
C ILE A 737 0.31 12.11 32.80
N TYR A 738 -0.09 13.13 32.05
CA TYR A 738 0.77 14.25 31.63
C TYR A 738 0.22 15.61 32.01
#